data_AF-A0A9E6UUM1-F1
#
_entry.id   AF-A0A9E6UUM1-F1
#
_cell.length_a   1.000
_cell.length_b   1.000
_cell.length_c   1.000
_cell.angle_alpha   90.00
_cell.angle_beta   90.00
_cell.angle_gamma   90.00
#
_symmetry.space_group_name_H-M   'P 1'
#
loop_
_entity.id
_entity.type
_entity.pdbx_description
1 polymer ?
#
loop_
_entity_poly.entity_id
_entity_poly.type
_entity_poly.pdbx_seq_one_letter_code
_entity_poly.pdbx_strand_id
1 'polypeptide(L)'
;MQENWKLLLKQEIRNQYVHNNSQEWVDINISTSGLLNLTIVSNNFLGLSIPQRKEQIFDLLKSQNYSLSPGFISLYTPQEADSLNISPTVISDINLIQTWQDLAIQAANPQNQLTLPQRQPSLPRTVTFYSFKGGVGRTTALTHVAWILALRGRKVVAVDLDLEAPGLSTAFNLNPQPKYGIVDYFYERSYLPEEVEPSILITHIFGEVRIPNATGRLFVVPAGCLSLDYISKVDDLHATTVIDGNENLWSVFKREIYEQLKPDVILIDSRTGINQWGALSLIQAADEAIIFLFPNEQNQQGIKLLLNSLNTLENLSINFVFSPVPDVTKLDKVNEIYQSFVNGIKIAIDEESEIEDNEQTEILEPLVIPYLQPIALADNYPVKALLDYYNKIVNLIDEETDEIERTNILTNSETRWKIIESLHFPEVNAADQRQDLSLLFQRTNDFDKFLDNATCLIRGRKGTGKTALYWLFLKHENFAKKLARGRLDNTIFISAHGRFKESRPSRDDFQIIHQRLQENIGTWEAFWRAYLLLRCYQENLFTFPKGKKGEKFTPIKSLFNNLHPELWQAENTNALLELSTSELRLIVKDAINMIIHEELKTKGQKIWFLYDDLDEDFSEAGEVRQSALSGLFQLVQSCDANRLTEIRFKIFLREDIWNRLIFDNKSHFTGRDLILQWNRVDFLRLALRQVIQSPDFKNLVDRFSPIAVESIDQASEEIIDKALELLWGSRRRKGDKAKYVSRWVHARLTDSSGTTFPRSLSILLAGAKEQELGYQGKSSIQTPTDRLLRSKSLEIGLQKASKQRCDEIKEEYPHLTRFFDSLKQQSAFLAKEELSTLWEKSAQNIAEFEEFASFLNEIGVIAWREREKRYKVADIYVYGFEMIKKGAV
;
A
#
# COMPACT_ATOMS: atom_id res chain seq x y z
N MET A 1 30.62 21.23 -18.62
CA MET A 1 30.80 21.70 -20.02
C MET A 1 32.03 21.05 -20.66
N GLN A 2 32.07 19.71 -20.73
CA GLN A 2 32.80 19.01 -21.78
C GLN A 2 31.73 18.48 -22.72
N GLU A 3 31.04 19.38 -23.43
CA GLU A 3 30.14 18.96 -24.50
C GLU A 3 30.90 18.05 -25.47
N ASN A 4 30.21 17.02 -25.92
CA ASN A 4 30.71 15.79 -26.53
C ASN A 4 31.40 16.04 -27.89
N TRP A 5 32.56 16.69 -27.88
CA TRP A 5 33.33 17.09 -29.06
C TRP A 5 33.64 15.91 -29.99
N LYS A 6 33.67 14.68 -29.44
CA LYS A 6 33.80 13.43 -30.18
C LYS A 6 32.60 13.16 -31.10
N LEU A 7 31.40 13.45 -30.60
CA LEU A 7 30.14 13.30 -31.31
C LEU A 7 30.02 14.37 -32.40
N LEU A 8 30.42 15.61 -32.09
CA LEU A 8 30.51 16.71 -33.06
C LEU A 8 31.56 16.42 -34.16
N LEU A 9 32.75 15.92 -33.79
CA LEU A 9 33.79 15.54 -34.74
C LEU A 9 33.32 14.43 -35.69
N LYS A 10 32.61 13.43 -35.17
CA LYS A 10 32.03 12.35 -35.99
C LYS A 10 30.96 12.87 -36.95
N GLN A 11 30.07 13.74 -36.48
CA GLN A 11 29.06 14.37 -37.33
C GLN A 11 29.69 15.23 -38.43
N GLU A 12 30.71 16.01 -38.10
CA GLU A 12 31.37 16.91 -39.06
C GLU A 12 32.10 16.14 -40.16
N ILE A 13 32.92 15.16 -39.79
CA ILE A 13 33.62 14.31 -40.78
C ILE A 13 32.60 13.57 -41.65
N ARG A 14 31.49 13.10 -41.05
CA ARG A 14 30.42 12.45 -41.80
C ARG A 14 29.75 13.42 -42.79
N ASN A 15 29.42 14.64 -42.37
CA ASN A 15 28.80 15.65 -43.24
C ASN A 15 29.71 16.04 -44.42
N GLN A 16 31.02 16.08 -44.18
CA GLN A 16 31.99 16.51 -45.18
C GLN A 16 32.40 15.40 -46.16
N TYR A 17 32.44 14.13 -45.72
CA TYR A 17 32.99 13.02 -46.52
C TYR A 17 31.99 11.91 -46.85
N VAL A 18 30.80 11.87 -46.25
CA VAL A 18 29.77 10.85 -46.55
C VAL A 18 28.58 11.52 -47.23
N HIS A 19 28.46 11.30 -48.54
CA HIS A 19 27.35 11.79 -49.37
C HIS A 19 26.41 10.65 -49.78
N ASN A 20 26.92 9.43 -49.98
CA ASN A 20 26.15 8.23 -50.26
C ASN A 20 26.32 7.16 -49.17
N ASN A 21 25.37 7.11 -48.21
CA ASN A 21 25.37 6.18 -47.07
C ASN A 21 25.39 4.67 -47.43
N SER A 22 25.20 4.30 -48.70
CA SER A 22 25.25 2.89 -49.14
C SER A 22 26.66 2.37 -49.47
N GLN A 23 27.62 3.28 -49.72
CA GLN A 23 28.99 2.94 -50.15
C GLN A 23 30.06 3.74 -49.42
N GLU A 24 29.70 4.91 -48.87
CA GLU A 24 30.61 5.80 -48.14
C GLU A 24 30.26 5.76 -46.66
N TRP A 25 31.28 5.75 -45.82
CA TRP A 25 31.13 5.65 -44.38
C TRP A 25 32.38 6.15 -43.66
N VAL A 26 32.21 6.47 -42.38
CA VAL A 26 33.26 6.95 -41.50
C VAL A 26 33.19 6.15 -40.21
N ASP A 27 34.33 5.62 -39.78
CA ASP A 27 34.51 5.03 -38.46
C ASP A 27 35.54 5.85 -37.67
N ILE A 28 35.17 6.20 -36.44
CA ILE A 28 36.00 6.96 -35.51
C ILE A 28 36.12 6.18 -34.22
N ASN A 29 37.34 5.78 -33.89
CA ASN A 29 37.65 5.03 -32.68
C ASN A 29 38.85 5.65 -31.97
N ILE A 30 38.67 6.04 -30.71
CA ILE A 30 39.71 6.53 -29.82
C ILE A 30 40.22 5.34 -29.02
N SER A 31 41.51 5.03 -29.12
CA SER A 31 42.12 3.98 -28.31
C SER A 31 42.07 4.36 -26.81
N THR A 32 42.20 3.37 -25.93
CA THR A 32 42.35 3.61 -24.48
C THR A 32 43.58 4.43 -24.12
N SER A 33 44.55 4.56 -25.04
CA SER A 33 45.72 5.44 -24.92
C SER A 33 45.50 6.86 -25.46
N GLY A 34 44.28 7.20 -25.89
CA GLY A 34 43.91 8.53 -26.39
C GLY A 34 44.32 8.82 -27.84
N LEU A 35 44.65 7.80 -28.64
CA LEU A 35 44.99 7.97 -30.06
C LEU A 35 43.73 7.91 -30.92
N LEU A 36 43.62 8.83 -31.88
CA LEU A 36 42.51 8.86 -32.85
C LEU A 36 42.77 7.87 -33.99
N ASN A 37 42.02 6.78 -34.04
CA ASN A 37 41.92 5.91 -35.20
C ASN A 37 40.72 6.32 -36.05
N LEU A 38 40.97 6.60 -37.33
CA LEU A 38 40.00 7.17 -38.25
C LEU A 38 40.03 6.39 -39.56
N THR A 39 38.90 5.81 -39.92
CA THR A 39 38.70 5.19 -41.23
C THR A 39 37.65 5.97 -41.99
N ILE A 40 37.97 6.46 -43.19
CA ILE A 40 37.03 7.16 -44.05
C ILE A 40 37.02 6.48 -45.41
N VAL A 41 35.84 6.05 -45.83
CA VAL A 41 35.58 5.58 -47.19
C VAL A 41 34.71 6.61 -47.90
N SER A 42 35.27 7.29 -48.90
CA SER A 42 34.62 8.42 -49.57
C SER A 42 35.09 8.61 -51.01
N ASN A 43 34.17 8.95 -51.92
CA ASN A 43 34.52 9.36 -53.28
C ASN A 43 35.24 10.71 -53.32
N ASN A 44 35.25 11.50 -52.23
CA ASN A 44 36.01 12.74 -52.16
C ASN A 44 37.53 12.52 -52.25
N PHE A 45 37.99 11.28 -52.09
CA PHE A 45 39.38 10.89 -52.25
C PHE A 45 39.77 10.45 -53.67
N LEU A 46 38.81 10.42 -54.60
CA LEU A 46 39.03 10.00 -55.98
C LEU A 46 39.99 10.96 -56.70
N GLY A 47 41.08 10.42 -57.23
CA GLY A 47 42.13 11.22 -57.89
C GLY A 47 43.15 11.88 -56.95
N LEU A 48 43.03 11.70 -55.62
CA LEU A 48 44.01 12.21 -54.64
C LEU A 48 45.01 11.12 -54.22
N SER A 49 46.28 11.50 -54.06
CA SER A 49 47.31 10.63 -53.49
C SER A 49 47.16 10.50 -51.96
N ILE A 50 47.66 9.40 -51.38
CA ILE A 50 47.59 9.15 -49.92
C ILE A 50 48.14 10.33 -49.09
N PRO A 51 49.27 10.98 -49.43
CA PRO A 51 49.75 12.16 -48.71
C PRO A 51 48.76 13.33 -48.74
N GLN A 52 48.15 13.62 -49.89
CA GLN A 52 47.15 14.69 -50.03
C GLN A 52 45.89 14.41 -49.24
N ARG A 53 45.42 13.15 -49.22
CA ARG A 53 44.28 12.72 -48.39
C ARG A 53 44.58 12.94 -46.90
N LYS A 54 45.79 12.56 -46.43
CA LYS A 54 46.20 12.76 -45.04
C LYS A 54 46.31 14.24 -44.68
N GLU A 55 46.86 15.08 -45.56
CA GLU A 55 46.97 16.53 -45.35
C GLU A 55 45.59 17.18 -45.13
N GLN A 56 44.60 16.84 -45.98
CA GLN A 56 43.22 17.34 -45.82
C GLN A 56 42.62 17.00 -44.45
N ILE A 57 42.83 15.77 -43.96
CA ILE A 57 42.34 15.33 -42.65
C ILE A 57 43.11 15.99 -41.51
N PHE A 58 44.43 16.16 -41.64
CA PHE A 58 45.23 16.85 -40.64
C PHE A 58 44.88 18.33 -40.49
N ASP A 59 44.57 19.02 -41.60
CA ASP A 59 44.14 20.41 -41.58
C ASP A 59 42.76 20.57 -40.93
N LEU A 60 41.84 19.63 -41.21
CA LEU A 60 40.54 19.57 -40.53
C LEU A 60 40.73 19.41 -39.01
N LEU A 61 41.56 18.47 -38.56
CA LEU A 61 41.83 18.23 -37.14
C LEU A 61 42.54 19.41 -36.45
N LYS A 62 43.47 20.10 -37.15
CA LYS A 62 44.19 21.28 -36.62
C LYS A 62 43.32 22.52 -36.51
N SER A 63 42.44 22.75 -37.48
CA SER A 63 41.60 23.96 -37.52
C SER A 63 40.65 24.10 -36.32
N GLN A 64 40.41 22.99 -35.61
CA GLN A 64 39.43 22.88 -34.53
C GLN A 64 40.03 22.79 -33.12
N ASN A 65 41.35 23.00 -32.96
CA ASN A 65 42.04 22.98 -31.66
C ASN A 65 41.88 21.67 -30.84
N TYR A 66 41.60 20.54 -31.48
CA TYR A 66 41.58 19.25 -30.80
C TYR A 66 43.01 18.81 -30.46
N SER A 67 43.34 18.68 -29.17
CA SER A 67 44.61 18.13 -28.69
C SER A 67 44.64 16.60 -28.85
N LEU A 68 44.56 16.12 -30.09
CA LEU A 68 44.53 14.69 -30.42
C LEU A 68 45.84 14.24 -31.04
N SER A 69 46.37 13.13 -30.53
CA SER A 69 47.48 12.44 -31.17
C SER A 69 46.92 11.48 -32.23
N PRO A 70 47.32 11.59 -33.50
CA PRO A 70 46.83 10.72 -34.56
C PRO A 70 47.31 9.28 -34.33
N GLY A 71 46.39 8.33 -34.39
CA GLY A 71 46.67 6.89 -34.44
C GLY A 71 46.69 6.40 -35.90
N PHE A 72 45.92 5.35 -36.20
CA PHE A 72 45.76 4.84 -37.55
C PHE A 72 44.76 5.69 -38.35
N ILE A 73 45.23 6.28 -39.45
CA ILE A 73 44.38 7.03 -40.39
C ILE A 73 44.35 6.29 -41.72
N SER A 74 43.19 5.72 -42.02
CA SER A 74 42.94 4.85 -43.18
C SER A 74 41.91 5.50 -44.10
N LEU A 75 42.32 5.92 -45.31
CA LEU A 75 41.51 6.76 -46.20
C LEU A 75 41.39 6.10 -47.58
N TYR A 76 40.19 5.63 -47.92
CA TYR A 76 39.93 4.84 -49.12
C TYR A 76 38.82 5.42 -49.99
N THR A 77 38.88 5.19 -51.30
CA THR A 77 37.68 5.29 -52.13
C THR A 77 36.81 4.03 -51.96
N PRO A 78 35.51 4.06 -52.28
CA PRO A 78 34.66 2.86 -52.22
C PRO A 78 35.24 1.67 -53.02
N GLN A 79 35.80 1.92 -54.19
CA GLN A 79 36.44 0.88 -55.02
C GLN A 79 37.69 0.29 -54.36
N GLU A 80 38.52 1.12 -53.70
CA GLU A 80 39.69 0.65 -52.95
C GLU A 80 39.27 -0.18 -51.74
N ALA A 81 38.24 0.26 -51.01
CA ALA A 81 37.70 -0.45 -49.86
C ALA A 81 37.14 -1.82 -50.26
N ASP A 82 36.34 -1.90 -51.34
CA ASP A 82 35.81 -3.15 -51.88
C ASP A 82 36.94 -4.11 -52.31
N SER A 83 37.99 -3.59 -52.95
CA SER A 83 39.13 -4.43 -53.39
C SER A 83 39.93 -5.04 -52.24
N LEU A 84 39.89 -4.39 -51.07
CA LEU A 84 40.59 -4.80 -49.86
C LEU A 84 39.67 -5.52 -48.86
N ASN A 85 38.40 -5.79 -49.24
CA ASN A 85 37.35 -6.31 -48.36
C ASN A 85 37.17 -5.49 -47.07
N ILE A 86 37.41 -4.17 -47.15
CA ILE A 86 37.23 -3.25 -46.02
C ILE A 86 35.75 -2.87 -45.98
N SER A 87 35.02 -3.51 -45.08
CA SER A 87 33.62 -3.18 -44.80
C SER A 87 33.53 -2.17 -43.65
N PRO A 88 32.44 -1.37 -43.58
CA PRO A 88 32.15 -0.64 -42.36
C PRO A 88 32.12 -1.63 -41.20
N THR A 89 32.59 -1.20 -40.03
CA THR A 89 32.39 -1.90 -38.77
C THR A 89 30.89 -2.05 -38.58
N VAL A 90 30.33 -3.18 -39.03
CA VAL A 90 28.96 -3.55 -38.74
C VAL A 90 28.94 -3.72 -37.24
N ILE A 91 28.39 -2.74 -36.54
CA ILE A 91 27.98 -2.89 -35.16
C ILE A 91 26.81 -3.89 -35.23
N SER A 92 27.14 -5.16 -35.39
CA SER A 92 26.18 -6.25 -35.36
C SER A 92 25.57 -6.25 -33.98
N ASP A 93 24.26 -6.50 -33.90
CA ASP A 93 23.44 -6.58 -32.68
C ASP A 93 23.93 -7.66 -31.66
N ILE A 94 25.14 -8.21 -31.82
CA ILE A 94 25.67 -9.39 -31.13
C ILE A 94 26.93 -9.09 -30.31
N ASN A 95 27.61 -7.94 -30.49
CA ASN A 95 28.72 -7.57 -29.59
C ASN A 95 28.17 -6.96 -28.29
N LEU A 96 27.55 -7.81 -27.48
CA LEU A 96 27.34 -7.60 -26.05
C LEU A 96 28.70 -7.22 -25.43
N ILE A 97 28.70 -6.26 -24.52
CA ILE A 97 29.87 -5.95 -23.71
C ILE A 97 30.15 -7.19 -22.84
N GLN A 98 31.28 -7.87 -23.05
CA GLN A 98 31.58 -9.12 -22.36
C GLN A 98 32.80 -9.00 -21.45
N THR A 99 33.73 -8.14 -21.81
CA THR A 99 35.02 -8.00 -21.13
C THR A 99 35.25 -6.58 -20.60
N TRP A 100 36.23 -6.43 -19.70
CA TRP A 100 36.72 -5.12 -19.28
C TRP A 100 37.28 -4.28 -20.42
N GLN A 101 37.83 -4.94 -21.45
CA GLN A 101 38.35 -4.26 -22.62
C GLN A 101 37.21 -3.64 -23.43
N ASP A 102 36.10 -4.35 -23.59
CA ASP A 102 34.92 -3.84 -24.30
C ASP A 102 34.36 -2.60 -23.58
N LEU A 103 34.21 -2.67 -22.25
CA LEU A 103 33.81 -1.52 -21.44
C LEU A 103 34.79 -0.34 -21.55
N ALA A 104 36.09 -0.59 -21.50
CA ALA A 104 37.10 0.47 -21.60
C ALA A 104 37.07 1.15 -22.97
N ILE A 105 36.91 0.38 -24.05
CA ILE A 105 36.77 0.90 -25.41
C ILE A 105 35.47 1.70 -25.54
N GLN A 106 34.37 1.20 -24.98
CA GLN A 106 33.08 1.90 -25.03
C GLN A 106 33.10 3.21 -24.23
N ALA A 107 33.66 3.21 -23.02
CA ALA A 107 33.84 4.42 -22.22
C ALA A 107 34.75 5.45 -22.92
N ALA A 108 35.76 4.99 -23.68
CA ALA A 108 36.59 5.88 -24.51
C ALA A 108 35.84 6.42 -25.73
N ASN A 109 34.77 5.76 -26.18
CA ASN A 109 34.03 6.05 -27.42
C ASN A 109 32.52 6.20 -27.22
N PRO A 110 32.06 7.19 -26.43
CA PRO A 110 30.63 7.40 -26.19
C PRO A 110 29.83 7.66 -27.49
N GLN A 111 30.46 8.24 -28.52
CA GLN A 111 29.86 8.48 -29.83
C GLN A 111 29.52 7.20 -30.63
N ASN A 112 29.96 6.03 -30.14
CA ASN A 112 29.71 4.71 -30.71
C ASN A 112 28.82 3.85 -29.79
N GLN A 113 28.26 4.41 -28.72
CA GLN A 113 27.36 3.67 -27.83
C GLN A 113 26.09 3.25 -28.57
N LEU A 114 25.77 1.97 -28.47
CA LEU A 114 24.44 1.45 -28.76
C LEU A 114 23.56 1.63 -27.53
N THR A 115 22.29 1.93 -27.73
CA THR A 115 21.27 1.79 -26.67
C THR A 115 21.14 0.30 -26.36
N LEU A 116 21.68 -0.13 -25.22
CA LEU A 116 21.55 -1.51 -24.78
C LEU A 116 20.06 -1.79 -24.46
N PRO A 117 19.53 -2.96 -24.82
CA PRO A 117 18.17 -3.32 -24.40
C PRO A 117 18.09 -3.33 -22.88
N GLN A 118 17.08 -2.67 -22.33
CA GLN A 118 16.84 -2.54 -20.89
C GLN A 118 16.81 -3.92 -20.23
N ARG A 119 17.68 -4.17 -19.25
CA ARG A 119 17.57 -5.36 -18.38
C ARG A 119 16.33 -5.21 -17.52
N GLN A 120 15.31 -6.02 -17.78
CA GLN A 120 14.12 -6.02 -16.96
C GLN A 120 14.41 -6.73 -15.63
N PRO A 121 14.03 -6.13 -14.49
CA PRO A 121 14.16 -6.78 -13.20
C PRO A 121 13.39 -8.11 -13.22
N SER A 122 14.06 -9.20 -12.89
CA SER A 122 13.52 -10.56 -12.98
C SER A 122 13.94 -11.40 -11.78
N LEU A 123 13.12 -12.42 -11.46
CA LEU A 123 13.49 -13.44 -10.49
C LEU A 123 14.14 -14.63 -11.23
N PRO A 124 15.22 -15.22 -10.69
CA PRO A 124 15.88 -14.83 -9.46
C PRO A 124 16.75 -13.57 -9.65
N ARG A 125 16.73 -12.67 -8.67
CA ARG A 125 17.56 -11.47 -8.68
C ARG A 125 19.01 -11.84 -8.42
N THR A 126 19.96 -11.34 -9.21
CA THR A 126 21.37 -11.70 -9.10
C THR A 126 22.18 -10.56 -8.51
N VAL A 127 22.69 -10.74 -7.29
CA VAL A 127 23.46 -9.73 -6.57
C VAL A 127 24.92 -10.16 -6.50
N THR A 128 25.78 -9.42 -7.20
CA THR A 128 27.22 -9.69 -7.23
C THR A 128 27.93 -8.89 -6.15
N PHE A 129 28.61 -9.61 -5.27
CA PHE A 129 29.53 -9.04 -4.31
C PHE A 129 30.87 -8.90 -5.02
N TYR A 130 31.39 -7.67 -5.13
CA TYR A 130 32.61 -7.37 -5.87
C TYR A 130 33.58 -6.52 -5.05
N SER A 131 34.88 -6.60 -5.34
CA SER A 131 35.86 -5.67 -4.79
C SER A 131 37.07 -5.51 -5.71
N PHE A 132 37.64 -4.30 -5.74
CA PHE A 132 38.89 -4.06 -6.46
C PHE A 132 40.10 -4.70 -5.75
N LYS A 133 40.10 -4.72 -4.42
CA LYS A 133 41.15 -5.33 -3.60
C LYS A 133 40.62 -6.46 -2.72
N GLY A 134 41.44 -7.50 -2.57
CA GLY A 134 41.21 -8.56 -1.61
C GLY A 134 41.32 -8.11 -0.15
N GLY A 135 40.77 -8.92 0.75
CA GLY A 135 40.81 -8.69 2.20
C GLY A 135 39.75 -7.74 2.76
N VAL A 136 38.79 -7.29 1.94
CA VAL A 136 37.70 -6.38 2.36
C VAL A 136 36.51 -7.09 3.05
N GLY A 137 36.57 -8.41 3.18
CA GLY A 137 35.51 -9.20 3.84
C GLY A 137 34.30 -9.54 2.96
N ARG A 138 34.47 -9.56 1.63
CA ARG A 138 33.41 -9.85 0.64
C ARG A 138 32.73 -11.21 0.84
N THR A 139 33.50 -12.31 0.78
CA THR A 139 33.02 -13.68 1.01
C THR A 139 32.34 -13.81 2.37
N THR A 140 32.95 -13.21 3.41
CA THR A 140 32.37 -13.18 4.75
C THR A 140 31.02 -12.48 4.76
N ALA A 141 30.89 -11.30 4.14
CA ALA A 141 29.63 -10.58 4.07
C ALA A 141 28.56 -11.39 3.34
N LEU A 142 28.90 -11.99 2.19
CA LEU A 142 28.00 -12.85 1.44
C LEU A 142 27.46 -13.99 2.30
N THR A 143 28.32 -14.67 3.06
CA THR A 143 27.87 -15.79 3.92
C THR A 143 26.89 -15.37 5.01
N HIS A 144 27.10 -14.21 5.64
CA HIS A 144 26.20 -13.69 6.67
C HIS A 144 24.89 -13.19 6.06
N VAL A 145 24.96 -12.45 4.95
CA VAL A 145 23.77 -11.96 4.23
C VAL A 145 22.90 -13.12 3.77
N ALA A 146 23.49 -14.14 3.13
CA ALA A 146 22.76 -15.32 2.66
C ALA A 146 22.02 -16.05 3.79
N TRP A 147 22.66 -16.15 4.96
CA TRP A 147 22.07 -16.77 6.13
C TRP A 147 20.90 -15.96 6.69
N ILE A 148 21.03 -14.63 6.78
CA ILE A 148 19.96 -13.77 7.29
C ILE A 148 18.76 -13.78 6.32
N LEU A 149 19.00 -13.69 5.02
CA LEU A 149 17.94 -13.78 4.01
C LEU A 149 17.14 -15.09 4.15
N ALA A 150 17.83 -16.22 4.34
CA ALA A 150 17.17 -17.51 4.57
C ALA A 150 16.42 -17.56 5.91
N LEU A 151 16.94 -16.95 6.99
CA LEU A 151 16.20 -16.78 8.26
C LEU A 151 14.92 -15.95 8.07
N ARG A 152 14.93 -14.97 7.16
CA ARG A 152 13.77 -14.12 6.81
C ARG A 152 12.79 -14.80 5.84
N GLY A 153 13.03 -16.05 5.44
CA GLY A 153 12.11 -16.80 4.59
C GLY A 153 12.50 -16.91 3.12
N ARG A 154 13.59 -16.27 2.68
CA ARG A 154 14.03 -16.31 1.28
C ARG A 154 14.63 -17.65 0.90
N LYS A 155 14.47 -18.01 -0.37
CA LYS A 155 15.27 -19.05 -1.00
C LYS A 155 16.46 -18.43 -1.72
N VAL A 156 17.65 -18.70 -1.18
CA VAL A 156 18.91 -18.09 -1.59
C VAL A 156 19.82 -19.12 -2.24
N VAL A 157 20.46 -18.76 -3.36
CA VAL A 157 21.56 -19.53 -3.96
C VAL A 157 22.83 -18.70 -3.91
N ALA A 158 23.84 -19.14 -3.16
CA ALA A 158 25.16 -18.53 -3.13
C ALA A 158 26.11 -19.23 -4.12
N VAL A 159 26.71 -18.49 -5.04
CA VAL A 159 27.58 -19.02 -6.10
C VAL A 159 29.00 -18.48 -5.92
N ASP A 160 29.98 -19.39 -5.89
CA ASP A 160 31.39 -19.05 -5.80
C ASP A 160 32.00 -18.89 -7.21
N LEU A 161 32.20 -17.65 -7.65
CA LEU A 161 32.91 -17.32 -8.89
C LEU A 161 34.35 -16.83 -8.63
N ASP A 162 34.87 -16.97 -7.40
CA ASP A 162 36.28 -16.76 -7.10
C ASP A 162 37.06 -18.06 -7.37
N LEU A 163 37.22 -18.39 -8.65
CA LEU A 163 37.77 -19.69 -9.08
C LEU A 163 39.25 -19.89 -8.69
N GLU A 164 40.01 -18.82 -8.50
CA GLU A 164 41.42 -18.89 -8.14
C GLU A 164 41.62 -19.12 -6.64
N ALA A 165 40.67 -18.69 -5.80
CA ALA A 165 40.74 -18.81 -4.35
C ALA A 165 39.33 -19.04 -3.76
N PRO A 166 38.68 -20.18 -4.06
CA PRO A 166 37.30 -20.43 -3.66
C PRO A 166 37.17 -20.58 -2.15
N GLY A 167 36.12 -19.97 -1.59
CA GLY A 167 35.96 -19.82 -0.14
C GLY A 167 34.61 -20.27 0.40
N LEU A 168 33.56 -20.32 -0.43
CA LEU A 168 32.19 -20.53 0.07
C LEU A 168 31.93 -21.96 0.59
N SER A 169 32.49 -22.98 -0.06
CA SER A 169 32.33 -24.38 0.36
C SER A 169 32.85 -24.62 1.78
N THR A 170 34.02 -24.04 2.08
CA THR A 170 34.65 -24.11 3.40
C THR A 170 33.90 -23.25 4.41
N ALA A 171 33.50 -22.04 4.03
CA ALA A 171 32.81 -21.12 4.92
C ALA A 171 31.49 -21.69 5.46
N PHE A 172 30.69 -22.35 4.60
CA PHE A 172 29.40 -22.92 4.99
C PHE A 172 29.45 -24.36 5.53
N ASN A 173 30.63 -25.00 5.52
CA ASN A 173 30.83 -26.38 5.95
C ASN A 173 29.78 -27.37 5.37
N LEU A 174 29.66 -27.40 4.04
CA LEU A 174 28.68 -28.23 3.34
C LEU A 174 28.87 -29.72 3.64
N ASN A 175 27.79 -30.40 4.04
CA ASN A 175 27.79 -31.83 4.29
C ASN A 175 26.43 -32.49 3.90
N PRO A 176 26.38 -33.34 2.86
CA PRO A 176 27.49 -33.73 1.98
C PRO A 176 27.94 -32.58 1.08
N GLN A 177 29.21 -32.59 0.66
CA GLN A 177 29.67 -31.70 -0.39
C GLN A 177 29.13 -32.16 -1.75
N PRO A 178 28.74 -31.23 -2.64
CA PRO A 178 28.37 -31.59 -4.00
C PRO A 178 29.57 -32.21 -4.73
N LYS A 179 29.27 -33.12 -5.66
CA LYS A 179 30.31 -33.88 -6.38
C LYS A 179 31.11 -33.01 -7.35
N TYR A 180 30.46 -31.98 -7.90
CA TYR A 180 31.00 -31.08 -8.90
C TYR A 180 30.73 -29.63 -8.47
N GLY A 181 31.44 -28.67 -9.06
CA GLY A 181 31.17 -27.24 -8.90
C GLY A 181 30.82 -26.53 -10.20
N ILE A 182 30.73 -25.20 -10.14
CA ILE A 182 30.43 -24.37 -11.31
C ILE A 182 31.52 -24.49 -12.39
N VAL A 183 32.78 -24.71 -12.01
CA VAL A 183 33.89 -24.92 -12.95
C VAL A 183 33.66 -26.18 -13.75
N ASP A 184 33.34 -27.29 -13.08
CA ASP A 184 33.07 -28.56 -13.77
C ASP A 184 31.86 -28.44 -14.73
N TYR A 185 30.82 -27.74 -14.29
CA TYR A 185 29.61 -27.49 -15.07
C TYR A 185 29.88 -26.70 -16.35
N PHE A 186 30.61 -25.58 -16.24
CA PHE A 186 30.97 -24.76 -17.40
C PHE A 186 31.99 -25.46 -18.28
N TYR A 187 33.02 -26.08 -17.70
CA TYR A 187 34.04 -26.79 -18.44
C TYR A 187 33.43 -27.90 -19.32
N GLU A 188 32.55 -28.74 -18.77
CA GLU A 188 31.90 -29.78 -19.57
C GLU A 188 31.10 -29.18 -20.74
N ARG A 189 30.30 -28.14 -20.51
CA ARG A 189 29.45 -27.52 -21.54
C ARG A 189 30.23 -26.72 -22.58
N SER A 190 31.37 -26.14 -22.22
CA SER A 190 32.21 -25.37 -23.15
C SER A 190 33.01 -26.28 -24.09
N TYR A 191 33.35 -27.51 -23.68
CA TYR A 191 34.23 -28.39 -24.46
C TYR A 191 33.55 -29.67 -24.99
N LEU A 192 32.28 -29.92 -24.64
CA LEU A 192 31.51 -31.01 -25.24
C LEU A 192 31.09 -30.68 -26.69
N PRO A 193 31.11 -31.67 -27.60
CA PRO A 193 30.49 -31.50 -28.92
C PRO A 193 28.97 -31.23 -28.81
N GLU A 194 28.43 -30.38 -29.69
CA GLU A 194 27.01 -29.95 -29.65
C GLU A 194 25.98 -31.10 -29.65
N GLU A 195 26.35 -32.27 -30.18
CA GLU A 195 25.49 -33.45 -30.33
C GLU A 195 25.49 -34.36 -29.09
N VAL A 196 26.30 -34.03 -28.07
CA VAL A 196 26.49 -34.85 -26.86
C VAL A 196 25.82 -34.16 -25.67
N GLU A 197 24.90 -34.87 -25.02
CA GLU A 197 24.26 -34.36 -23.81
C GLU A 197 25.25 -34.28 -22.63
N PRO A 198 25.24 -33.19 -21.85
CA PRO A 198 26.11 -33.03 -20.68
C PRO A 198 25.76 -34.03 -19.58
N SER A 199 26.78 -34.65 -18.97
CA SER A 199 26.61 -35.63 -17.90
C SER A 199 26.49 -34.98 -16.51
N ILE A 200 26.98 -33.75 -16.35
CA ILE A 200 26.89 -32.97 -15.13
C ILE A 200 25.57 -32.17 -15.14
N LEU A 201 24.59 -32.72 -14.44
CA LEU A 201 23.30 -32.07 -14.19
C LEU A 201 23.42 -30.95 -13.14
N ILE A 202 22.53 -29.95 -13.22
CA ILE A 202 22.48 -28.85 -12.26
C ILE A 202 22.34 -29.31 -10.80
N THR A 203 21.65 -30.43 -10.56
CA THR A 203 21.46 -31.02 -9.23
C THR A 203 22.73 -31.58 -8.61
N HIS A 204 23.80 -31.78 -9.40
CA HIS A 204 25.07 -32.30 -8.91
C HIS A 204 26.04 -31.21 -8.43
N ILE A 205 25.72 -29.93 -8.68
CA ILE A 205 26.65 -28.80 -8.49
C ILE A 205 26.30 -27.88 -7.33
N PHE A 206 25.27 -28.20 -6.53
CA PHE A 206 24.91 -27.43 -5.34
C PHE A 206 24.63 -28.31 -4.12
N GLY A 207 24.87 -27.75 -2.93
CA GLY A 207 24.51 -28.34 -1.63
C GLY A 207 23.61 -27.42 -0.82
N GLU A 208 22.75 -27.98 0.03
CA GLU A 208 21.89 -27.20 0.94
C GLU A 208 22.55 -26.99 2.29
N VAL A 209 22.56 -25.74 2.77
CA VAL A 209 22.98 -25.38 4.13
C VAL A 209 21.76 -25.43 5.04
N ARG A 210 21.79 -26.33 6.03
CA ARG A 210 20.68 -26.45 7.01
C ARG A 210 20.78 -25.37 8.07
N ILE A 211 19.84 -24.42 8.03
CA ILE A 211 19.76 -23.31 8.99
C ILE A 211 18.67 -23.62 10.03
N PRO A 212 19.00 -23.74 11.32
CA PRO A 212 18.00 -23.94 12.37
C PRO A 212 17.02 -22.78 12.44
N ASN A 213 15.72 -23.08 12.53
CA ASN A 213 14.61 -22.12 12.65
C ASN A 213 14.42 -21.18 11.44
N ALA A 214 15.08 -21.42 10.31
CA ALA A 214 14.80 -20.71 9.08
C ALA A 214 13.48 -21.19 8.46
N THR A 215 12.66 -20.25 7.99
CA THR A 215 11.51 -20.53 7.13
C THR A 215 11.91 -20.59 5.64
N GLY A 216 13.07 -20.03 5.30
CA GLY A 216 13.67 -20.04 3.96
C GLY A 216 14.66 -21.19 3.76
N ARG A 217 15.42 -21.15 2.66
CA ARG A 217 16.40 -22.18 2.30
C ARG A 217 17.65 -21.55 1.70
N LEU A 218 18.82 -22.09 2.02
CA LEU A 218 20.10 -21.64 1.50
C LEU A 218 20.79 -22.77 0.75
N PHE A 219 21.11 -22.54 -0.51
CA PHE A 219 21.88 -23.44 -1.36
C PHE A 219 23.21 -22.79 -1.73
N VAL A 220 24.26 -23.59 -1.87
CA VAL A 220 25.59 -23.14 -2.23
C VAL A 220 26.07 -23.91 -3.45
N VAL A 221 26.47 -23.19 -4.48
CA VAL A 221 27.16 -23.68 -5.67
C VAL A 221 28.65 -23.36 -5.50
N PRO A 222 29.49 -24.33 -5.12
CA PRO A 222 30.92 -24.09 -4.96
C PRO A 222 31.61 -23.98 -6.32
N ALA A 223 32.82 -23.42 -6.31
CA ALA A 223 33.62 -23.33 -7.53
C ALA A 223 33.97 -24.74 -8.06
N GLY A 224 34.36 -25.64 -7.16
CA GLY A 224 34.71 -27.03 -7.46
C GLY A 224 35.41 -27.68 -6.27
N CYS A 225 35.81 -28.95 -6.42
CA CYS A 225 36.62 -29.64 -5.42
C CYS A 225 38.11 -29.38 -5.68
N LEU A 226 38.83 -28.81 -4.70
CA LEU A 226 40.27 -28.55 -4.81
C LEU A 226 41.05 -29.84 -5.10
N SER A 227 41.56 -29.94 -6.31
CA SER A 227 42.29 -31.10 -6.84
C SER A 227 43.23 -30.66 -7.96
N LEU A 228 44.15 -31.53 -8.40
CA LEU A 228 45.00 -31.21 -9.55
C LEU A 228 44.18 -31.01 -10.84
N ASP A 229 43.09 -31.77 -10.99
CA ASP A 229 42.13 -31.66 -12.11
C ASP A 229 41.38 -30.32 -12.08
N TYR A 230 41.02 -29.83 -10.88
CA TYR A 230 40.42 -28.51 -10.73
C TYR A 230 41.37 -27.40 -11.18
N ILE A 231 42.66 -27.48 -10.81
CA ILE A 231 43.67 -26.48 -11.20
C ILE A 231 43.79 -26.43 -12.73
N SER A 232 43.88 -27.59 -13.40
CA SER A 232 43.94 -27.61 -14.88
C SER A 232 42.69 -27.01 -15.51
N LYS A 233 41.49 -27.37 -15.01
CA LYS A 233 40.23 -26.83 -15.55
C LYS A 233 40.12 -25.32 -15.37
N VAL A 234 40.58 -24.76 -14.26
CA VAL A 234 40.57 -23.31 -14.01
C VAL A 234 41.54 -22.59 -14.94
N ASP A 235 42.68 -23.19 -15.26
CA ASP A 235 43.66 -22.63 -16.21
C ASP A 235 43.14 -22.66 -17.65
N ASP A 236 42.50 -23.77 -18.04
CA ASP A 236 41.95 -23.98 -19.37
C ASP A 236 40.68 -23.15 -19.64
N LEU A 237 39.81 -22.98 -18.64
CA LEU A 237 38.51 -22.32 -18.78
C LEU A 237 38.67 -20.78 -18.81
N HIS A 238 38.16 -20.15 -19.87
CA HIS A 238 38.13 -18.71 -20.00
C HIS A 238 36.72 -18.15 -19.80
N ALA A 239 36.57 -16.93 -19.31
CA ALA A 239 35.24 -16.34 -19.14
C ALA A 239 34.56 -16.10 -20.51
N THR A 240 35.34 -15.82 -21.55
CA THR A 240 34.82 -15.68 -22.92
C THR A 240 34.22 -16.98 -23.44
N THR A 241 34.81 -18.14 -23.13
CA THR A 241 34.24 -19.45 -23.54
C THR A 241 32.94 -19.82 -22.82
N VAL A 242 32.58 -19.12 -21.75
CA VAL A 242 31.26 -19.25 -21.09
C VAL A 242 30.19 -18.43 -21.82
N ILE A 243 30.61 -17.40 -22.55
CA ILE A 243 29.73 -16.44 -23.23
C ILE A 243 29.67 -16.72 -24.74
N ASP A 244 30.75 -17.24 -25.31
CA ASP A 244 30.91 -17.60 -26.72
C ASP A 244 30.10 -18.87 -27.04
N GLY A 245 28.97 -18.70 -27.74
CA GLY A 245 28.09 -19.78 -28.17
C GLY A 245 26.73 -19.27 -28.67
N ASN A 246 25.88 -20.17 -29.18
CA ASN A 246 24.50 -19.82 -29.58
C ASN A 246 23.65 -19.34 -28.38
N GLU A 247 23.99 -19.77 -27.16
CA GLU A 247 23.36 -19.36 -25.91
C GLU A 247 24.41 -19.20 -24.79
N ASN A 248 24.37 -18.08 -24.05
CA ASN A 248 25.27 -17.80 -22.92
C ASN A 248 25.08 -18.82 -21.79
N LEU A 249 26.16 -19.53 -21.40
CA LEU A 249 26.09 -20.60 -20.38
C LEU A 249 25.67 -20.10 -18.99
N TRP A 250 25.92 -18.83 -18.67
CA TRP A 250 25.38 -18.22 -17.44
C TRP A 250 23.86 -18.15 -17.47
N SER A 251 23.27 -17.77 -18.62
CA SER A 251 21.82 -17.74 -18.81
C SER A 251 21.21 -19.14 -18.71
N VAL A 252 21.89 -20.15 -19.26
CA VAL A 252 21.51 -21.56 -19.11
C VAL A 252 21.54 -21.96 -17.63
N PHE A 253 22.63 -21.67 -16.93
CA PHE A 253 22.74 -21.93 -15.48
C PHE A 253 21.62 -21.26 -14.68
N LYS A 254 21.36 -19.96 -14.91
CA LYS A 254 20.31 -19.20 -14.23
C LYS A 254 18.93 -19.85 -14.45
N ARG A 255 18.64 -20.28 -15.68
CA ARG A 255 17.40 -20.99 -16.05
C ARG A 255 17.29 -22.34 -15.34
N GLU A 256 18.29 -23.20 -15.45
CA GLU A 256 18.29 -24.54 -14.84
C GLU A 256 18.17 -24.47 -13.30
N ILE A 257 18.88 -23.53 -12.66
CA ILE A 257 18.76 -23.28 -11.22
C ILE A 257 17.35 -22.80 -10.86
N TYR A 258 16.76 -21.91 -11.65
CA TYR A 258 15.42 -21.41 -11.37
C TYR A 258 14.36 -22.50 -11.52
N GLU A 259 14.45 -23.35 -12.53
CA GLU A 259 13.54 -24.49 -12.72
C GLU A 259 13.64 -25.49 -11.55
N GLN A 260 14.86 -25.78 -11.10
CA GLN A 260 15.10 -26.76 -10.05
C GLN A 260 14.76 -26.24 -8.65
N LEU A 261 15.13 -24.99 -8.34
CA LEU A 261 15.07 -24.46 -6.98
C LEU A 261 14.02 -23.37 -6.83
N LYS A 262 13.66 -22.61 -7.86
CA LYS A 262 12.86 -21.36 -7.79
C LYS A 262 13.39 -20.42 -6.69
N PRO A 263 14.68 -20.01 -6.74
CA PRO A 263 15.23 -19.08 -5.76
C PRO A 263 14.66 -17.67 -5.96
N ASP A 264 14.62 -16.91 -4.87
CA ASP A 264 14.26 -15.49 -4.90
C ASP A 264 15.49 -14.66 -5.30
N VAL A 265 16.67 -15.06 -4.82
CA VAL A 265 17.94 -14.34 -5.02
C VAL A 265 19.12 -15.30 -5.24
N ILE A 266 20.00 -14.92 -6.17
CA ILE A 266 21.32 -15.52 -6.40
C ILE A 266 22.37 -14.51 -5.91
N LEU A 267 23.23 -14.91 -4.98
CA LEU A 267 24.35 -14.11 -4.50
C LEU A 267 25.65 -14.64 -5.11
N ILE A 268 26.45 -13.77 -5.71
CA ILE A 268 27.70 -14.16 -6.37
C ILE A 268 28.89 -13.63 -5.58
N ASP A 269 29.82 -14.52 -5.20
CA ASP A 269 31.15 -14.13 -4.75
C ASP A 269 32.06 -13.99 -5.97
N SER A 270 32.35 -12.75 -6.37
CA SER A 270 33.16 -12.47 -7.58
C SER A 270 34.66 -12.69 -7.35
N ARG A 271 35.52 -12.63 -8.37
CA ARG A 271 36.98 -12.52 -8.22
C ARG A 271 37.41 -11.06 -7.99
N THR A 272 38.41 -10.82 -7.14
CA THR A 272 38.89 -9.45 -6.86
C THR A 272 39.67 -8.83 -8.03
N GLY A 273 39.56 -7.53 -8.22
CA GLY A 273 40.34 -6.78 -9.20
C GLY A 273 39.76 -6.79 -10.62
N ILE A 274 40.57 -6.42 -11.60
CA ILE A 274 40.17 -6.30 -13.01
C ILE A 274 40.61 -7.58 -13.73
N ASN A 275 39.72 -8.57 -13.77
CA ASN A 275 39.96 -9.88 -14.38
C ASN A 275 38.71 -10.36 -15.15
N GLN A 276 38.87 -11.39 -15.98
CA GLN A 276 37.79 -11.89 -16.85
C GLN A 276 36.58 -12.42 -16.08
N TRP A 277 36.78 -13.12 -14.96
CA TRP A 277 35.70 -13.63 -14.11
C TRP A 277 34.94 -12.52 -13.36
N GLY A 278 35.66 -11.46 -12.99
CA GLY A 278 35.10 -10.22 -12.45
C GLY A 278 34.19 -9.53 -13.48
N ALA A 279 34.63 -9.46 -14.75
CA ALA A 279 33.81 -8.95 -15.84
C ALA A 279 32.54 -9.79 -16.04
N LEU A 280 32.64 -11.12 -16.10
CA LEU A 280 31.48 -12.01 -16.19
C LEU A 280 30.48 -11.73 -15.04
N SER A 281 30.97 -11.67 -13.81
CA SER A 281 30.11 -11.51 -12.62
C SER A 281 29.40 -10.15 -12.55
N LEU A 282 30.01 -9.07 -13.03
CA LEU A 282 29.46 -7.72 -12.96
C LEU A 282 28.67 -7.35 -14.22
N ILE A 283 29.18 -7.70 -15.38
CA ILE A 283 28.62 -7.27 -16.66
C ILE A 283 27.52 -8.22 -17.08
N GLN A 284 27.75 -9.53 -17.02
CA GLN A 284 26.81 -10.52 -17.57
C GLN A 284 25.83 -11.03 -16.52
N ALA A 285 26.31 -11.29 -15.30
CA ALA A 285 25.51 -11.95 -14.28
C ALA A 285 24.68 -11.01 -13.41
N ALA A 286 25.24 -9.87 -13.00
CA ALA A 286 24.64 -9.00 -12.00
C ALA A 286 23.39 -8.26 -12.52
N ASP A 287 22.34 -8.30 -11.70
CA ASP A 287 21.24 -7.34 -11.69
C ASP A 287 21.57 -6.19 -10.71
N GLU A 288 22.29 -6.48 -9.63
CA GLU A 288 22.87 -5.52 -8.67
C GLU A 288 24.33 -5.86 -8.35
N ALA A 289 25.17 -4.84 -8.21
CA ALA A 289 26.55 -4.95 -7.73
C ALA A 289 26.72 -4.28 -6.36
N ILE A 290 27.16 -5.05 -5.37
CA ILE A 290 27.56 -4.55 -4.05
C ILE A 290 29.09 -4.51 -4.01
N ILE A 291 29.64 -3.30 -4.07
CA ILE A 291 31.07 -3.02 -4.16
C ILE A 291 31.66 -2.81 -2.77
N PHE A 292 32.54 -3.73 -2.35
CA PHE A 292 33.28 -3.68 -1.10
C PHE A 292 34.61 -2.97 -1.27
N LEU A 293 34.93 -2.07 -0.34
CA LEU A 293 36.19 -1.33 -0.35
C LEU A 293 36.69 -0.92 1.04
N PHE A 294 38.01 -0.79 1.15
CA PHE A 294 38.62 -0.06 2.25
C PHE A 294 38.51 1.46 2.01
N PRO A 295 38.36 2.29 3.06
CA PRO A 295 38.35 3.75 2.94
C PRO A 295 39.78 4.33 2.73
N ASN A 296 40.44 3.93 1.65
CA ASN A 296 41.76 4.42 1.26
C ASN A 296 41.80 4.90 -0.20
N GLU A 297 42.80 5.73 -0.51
CA GLU A 297 42.94 6.37 -1.82
C GLU A 297 43.09 5.37 -2.96
N GLN A 298 43.79 4.25 -2.71
CA GLN A 298 44.01 3.25 -3.75
C GLN A 298 42.70 2.55 -4.16
N ASN A 299 41.84 2.20 -3.19
CA ASN A 299 40.52 1.66 -3.50
C ASN A 299 39.66 2.75 -4.18
N GLN A 300 39.72 3.99 -3.70
CA GLN A 300 38.99 5.09 -4.32
C GLN A 300 39.36 5.27 -5.80
N GLN A 301 40.65 5.23 -6.14
CA GLN A 301 41.11 5.32 -7.54
C GLN A 301 40.67 4.12 -8.37
N GLY A 302 40.81 2.90 -7.84
CA GLY A 302 40.40 1.68 -8.53
C GLY A 302 38.88 1.63 -8.80
N ILE A 303 38.06 2.02 -7.82
CA ILE A 303 36.60 2.08 -7.98
C ILE A 303 36.18 3.21 -8.91
N LYS A 304 36.83 4.38 -8.87
CA LYS A 304 36.56 5.46 -9.85
C LYS A 304 36.80 5.01 -11.29
N LEU A 305 37.87 4.27 -11.55
CA LEU A 305 38.13 3.70 -12.87
C LEU A 305 37.00 2.75 -13.29
N LEU A 306 36.55 1.90 -12.38
CA LEU A 306 35.47 0.95 -12.62
C LEU A 306 34.13 1.63 -12.85
N LEU A 307 33.80 2.71 -12.12
CA LEU A 307 32.56 3.47 -12.34
C LEU A 307 32.54 4.16 -13.70
N ASN A 308 33.67 4.73 -14.16
CA ASN A 308 33.77 5.30 -15.51
C ASN A 308 33.47 4.26 -16.59
N SER A 309 33.78 2.99 -16.33
CA SER A 309 33.48 1.88 -17.22
C SER A 309 32.05 1.36 -17.06
N LEU A 310 31.56 1.16 -15.83
CA LEU A 310 30.24 0.57 -15.58
C LEU A 310 29.07 1.54 -15.81
N ASN A 311 29.29 2.86 -15.74
CA ASN A 311 28.24 3.85 -16.03
C ASN A 311 27.71 3.74 -17.47
N THR A 312 28.43 3.08 -18.39
CA THR A 312 27.93 2.80 -19.75
C THR A 312 26.94 1.62 -19.80
N LEU A 313 26.78 0.87 -18.71
CA LEU A 313 25.78 -0.17 -18.56
C LEU A 313 24.52 0.46 -17.95
N GLU A 314 23.56 0.83 -18.81
CA GLU A 314 22.23 1.20 -18.34
C GLU A 314 21.64 0.05 -17.49
N ASN A 315 21.17 0.38 -16.29
CA ASN A 315 20.39 -0.49 -15.37
C ASN A 315 21.15 -1.43 -14.39
N LEU A 316 22.48 -1.35 -14.24
CA LEU A 316 23.15 -2.02 -13.12
C LEU A 316 23.02 -1.18 -11.84
N SER A 317 22.28 -1.67 -10.84
CA SER A 317 22.23 -1.02 -9.51
C SER A 317 23.58 -1.20 -8.80
N ILE A 318 24.22 -0.12 -8.36
CA ILE A 318 25.54 -0.15 -7.71
C ILE A 318 25.43 0.43 -6.31
N ASN A 319 25.77 -0.39 -5.31
CA ASN A 319 25.82 -0.02 -3.91
C ASN A 319 27.23 -0.20 -3.33
N PHE A 320 27.63 0.66 -2.39
CA PHE A 320 28.97 0.64 -1.81
C PHE A 320 28.96 0.22 -0.35
N VAL A 321 29.86 -0.68 0.03
CA VAL A 321 30.06 -1.14 1.41
C VAL A 321 31.50 -0.89 1.83
N PHE A 322 31.70 -0.02 2.81
CA PHE A 322 33.01 0.23 3.40
C PHE A 322 33.33 -0.84 4.44
N SER A 323 34.34 -1.66 4.16
CA SER A 323 34.65 -2.84 4.96
C SER A 323 36.10 -3.33 4.81
N PRO A 324 36.73 -3.76 5.92
CA PRO A 324 36.41 -3.38 7.30
C PRO A 324 36.84 -1.92 7.59
N VAL A 325 36.03 -1.20 8.37
CA VAL A 325 36.37 0.12 8.90
C VAL A 325 36.98 -0.02 10.29
N PRO A 326 38.25 0.38 10.52
CA PRO A 326 38.92 0.21 11.82
C PRO A 326 38.29 1.02 12.95
N ASP A 327 37.83 2.24 12.67
CA ASP A 327 37.25 3.16 13.64
C ASP A 327 35.96 3.78 13.09
N VAL A 328 34.82 3.28 13.56
CA VAL A 328 33.49 3.76 13.15
C VAL A 328 33.11 5.10 13.79
N THR A 329 33.92 5.63 14.71
CA THR A 329 33.71 6.98 15.29
C THR A 329 34.21 8.11 14.39
N LYS A 330 35.01 7.78 13.35
CA LYS A 330 35.60 8.74 12.41
C LYS A 330 35.23 8.40 10.97
N LEU A 331 33.99 8.71 10.61
CA LEU A 331 33.43 8.43 9.27
C LEU A 331 33.66 9.55 8.26
N ASP A 332 34.36 10.64 8.61
CA ASP A 332 34.57 11.79 7.70
C ASP A 332 35.17 11.36 6.35
N LYS A 333 36.20 10.53 6.39
CA LYS A 333 36.84 9.99 5.18
C LYS A 333 35.94 9.03 4.39
N VAL A 334 35.12 8.24 5.09
CA VAL A 334 34.14 7.34 4.46
C VAL A 334 33.09 8.17 3.71
N ASN A 335 32.56 9.19 4.37
CA ASN A 335 31.58 10.11 3.81
C ASN A 335 32.16 10.87 2.61
N GLU A 336 33.38 11.37 2.70
CA GLU A 336 34.06 12.06 1.59
C GLU A 336 34.21 11.16 0.35
N ILE A 337 34.69 9.93 0.54
CA ILE A 337 34.85 8.96 -0.54
C ILE A 337 33.49 8.57 -1.14
N TYR A 338 32.48 8.32 -0.29
CA TYR A 338 31.13 7.97 -0.72
C TYR A 338 30.49 9.10 -1.55
N GLN A 339 30.55 10.34 -1.07
CA GLN A 339 30.05 11.51 -1.80
C GLN A 339 30.77 11.69 -3.15
N SER A 340 32.08 11.40 -3.20
CA SER A 340 32.82 11.42 -4.47
C SER A 340 32.32 10.37 -5.47
N PHE A 341 31.78 9.24 -5.04
CA PHE A 341 31.19 8.25 -5.95
C PHE A 341 29.77 8.63 -6.36
N VAL A 342 28.93 9.06 -5.42
CA VAL A 342 27.55 9.51 -5.68
C VAL A 342 27.54 10.66 -6.69
N ASN A 343 28.43 11.65 -6.52
CA ASN A 343 28.56 12.76 -7.48
C ASN A 343 29.04 12.29 -8.85
N GLY A 344 29.95 11.31 -8.90
CA GLY A 344 30.42 10.73 -10.16
C GLY A 344 29.32 9.99 -10.93
N ILE A 345 28.38 9.37 -10.22
CA ILE A 345 27.19 8.72 -10.81
C ILE A 345 26.17 9.76 -11.25
N LYS A 346 25.86 10.78 -10.43
CA LYS A 346 24.89 11.84 -10.75
C LYS A 346 25.29 12.66 -11.98
N ILE A 347 26.56 13.06 -12.10
CA ILE A 347 27.06 13.82 -13.26
C ILE A 347 26.85 13.04 -14.57
N ALA A 348 26.96 11.71 -14.54
CA ALA A 348 26.72 10.87 -15.71
C ALA A 348 25.23 10.81 -16.10
N ILE A 349 24.31 11.00 -15.15
CA ILE A 349 22.85 10.96 -15.36
C ILE A 349 22.31 12.33 -15.82
N ASP A 350 22.78 13.42 -15.23
CA ASP A 350 22.36 14.79 -15.59
C ASP A 350 22.77 15.19 -17.02
N GLU A 351 23.78 14.55 -17.61
CA GLU A 351 24.12 14.74 -19.03
C GLU A 351 23.07 14.17 -20.01
N GLU A 352 22.14 13.33 -19.53
CA GLU A 352 21.05 12.75 -20.34
C GLU A 352 19.64 13.30 -20.05
N SER A 353 19.46 14.06 -18.96
CA SER A 353 18.15 14.65 -18.61
C SER A 353 18.25 16.10 -18.14
N GLU A 354 17.75 17.04 -18.96
CA GLU A 354 17.46 18.42 -18.52
C GLU A 354 16.28 18.43 -17.55
N ILE A 355 16.53 18.24 -16.25
CA ILE A 355 15.56 18.50 -15.18
C ILE A 355 16.24 19.33 -14.10
N GLU A 356 15.72 20.54 -13.86
CA GLU A 356 16.14 21.41 -12.76
C GLU A 356 15.71 20.80 -11.41
N ASP A 357 16.69 20.37 -10.62
CA ASP A 357 16.52 19.87 -9.27
C ASP A 357 16.32 21.01 -8.26
N ASN A 358 15.23 20.94 -7.50
CA ASN A 358 15.07 21.72 -6.28
C ASN A 358 14.16 21.02 -5.27
N GLU A 359 14.52 19.81 -4.85
CA GLU A 359 14.12 19.24 -3.55
C GLU A 359 15.32 18.55 -2.90
N GLN A 360 15.52 18.78 -1.60
CA GLN A 360 16.61 18.21 -0.81
C GLN A 360 16.52 16.68 -0.85
N THR A 361 17.37 16.05 -1.65
CA THR A 361 17.54 14.59 -1.67
C THR A 361 18.01 14.16 -0.29
N GLU A 362 17.26 13.30 0.39
CA GLU A 362 17.75 12.61 1.59
C GLU A 362 19.08 11.94 1.24
N ILE A 363 20.15 12.37 1.90
CA ILE A 363 21.48 11.82 1.69
C ILE A 363 21.47 10.42 2.31
N LEU A 364 21.43 9.37 1.48
CA LEU A 364 21.57 7.99 1.93
C LEU A 364 22.89 7.83 2.72
N GLU A 365 22.80 7.24 3.91
CA GLU A 365 23.99 6.95 4.71
C GLU A 365 24.84 5.84 4.06
N PRO A 366 26.18 5.93 4.11
CA PRO A 366 27.04 4.87 3.58
C PRO A 366 26.89 3.56 4.40
N LEU A 367 26.91 2.42 3.70
CA LEU A 367 26.96 1.11 4.35
C LEU A 367 28.37 0.86 4.90
N VAL A 368 28.47 0.57 6.19
CA VAL A 368 29.74 0.40 6.90
C VAL A 368 29.73 -0.90 7.70
N ILE A 369 30.78 -1.70 7.54
CA ILE A 369 31.07 -2.86 8.38
C ILE A 369 32.35 -2.56 9.18
N PRO A 370 32.32 -2.55 10.52
CA PRO A 370 33.51 -2.35 11.32
C PRO A 370 34.50 -3.52 11.20
N TYR A 371 35.74 -3.30 11.60
CA TYR A 371 36.67 -4.40 11.82
C TYR A 371 36.21 -5.27 13.00
N LEU A 372 35.79 -6.50 12.71
CA LEU A 372 35.26 -7.45 13.70
C LEU A 372 36.29 -8.54 13.98
N GLN A 373 37.00 -8.43 15.11
CA GLN A 373 38.02 -9.40 15.51
C GLN A 373 37.55 -10.87 15.52
N PRO A 374 36.31 -11.21 15.97
CA PRO A 374 35.87 -12.61 15.99
C PRO A 374 35.75 -13.25 14.59
N ILE A 375 35.58 -12.44 13.53
CA ILE A 375 35.55 -12.93 12.15
C ILE A 375 36.91 -13.47 11.76
N ALA A 376 37.99 -12.74 12.08
CA ALA A 376 39.35 -13.12 11.68
C ALA A 376 39.82 -14.46 12.29
N LEU A 377 39.16 -14.93 13.35
CA LEU A 377 39.47 -16.17 14.08
C LEU A 377 38.41 -17.26 13.91
N ALA A 378 37.40 -17.04 13.06
CA ALA A 378 36.29 -17.97 12.91
C ALA A 378 36.66 -19.14 11.98
N ASP A 379 36.44 -20.37 12.47
CA ASP A 379 36.62 -21.60 11.67
C ASP A 379 35.44 -21.89 10.75
N ASN A 380 34.27 -21.31 11.02
CA ASN A 380 33.03 -21.53 10.27
C ASN A 380 32.22 -20.25 10.19
N TYR A 381 31.45 -20.12 9.11
CA TYR A 381 30.57 -18.99 8.85
C TYR A 381 29.11 -19.43 8.66
N PRO A 382 28.15 -18.56 9.02
CA PRO A 382 28.34 -17.24 9.60
C PRO A 382 28.67 -17.26 11.10
N VAL A 383 29.27 -16.18 11.59
CA VAL A 383 29.45 -15.93 13.02
C VAL A 383 28.14 -15.36 13.55
N LYS A 384 27.30 -16.21 14.15
CA LYS A 384 25.92 -15.87 14.56
C LYS A 384 25.81 -14.60 15.42
N ALA A 385 26.79 -14.33 16.28
CA ALA A 385 26.81 -13.15 17.13
C ALA A 385 27.00 -11.82 16.36
N LEU A 386 27.37 -11.88 15.07
CA LEU A 386 27.72 -10.72 14.25
C LEU A 386 26.74 -10.48 13.10
N LEU A 387 25.63 -11.24 13.03
CA LEU A 387 24.64 -11.10 11.97
C LEU A 387 24.07 -9.67 11.87
N ASP A 388 23.94 -8.98 13.00
CA ASP A 388 23.34 -7.64 13.05
C ASP A 388 24.10 -6.60 12.23
N TYR A 389 25.42 -6.74 12.07
CA TYR A 389 26.24 -5.84 11.25
C TYR A 389 25.92 -5.92 9.75
N TYR A 390 25.26 -6.99 9.31
CA TYR A 390 24.93 -7.24 7.91
C TYR A 390 23.46 -6.93 7.57
N ASN A 391 22.62 -6.61 8.56
CA ASN A 391 21.20 -6.35 8.36
C ASN A 391 20.93 -5.19 7.38
N LYS A 392 21.77 -4.15 7.36
CA LYS A 392 21.60 -3.03 6.42
C LYS A 392 21.73 -3.49 4.95
N ILE A 393 22.68 -4.40 4.67
CA ILE A 393 22.86 -4.98 3.34
C ILE A 393 21.69 -5.91 2.99
N VAL A 394 21.22 -6.69 3.97
CA VAL A 394 20.05 -7.56 3.79
C VAL A 394 18.80 -6.76 3.49
N ASN A 395 18.54 -5.66 4.21
CA ASN A 395 17.38 -4.80 3.97
C ASN A 395 17.36 -4.23 2.56
N LEU A 396 18.51 -3.74 2.08
CA LEU A 396 18.67 -3.26 0.70
C LEU A 396 18.28 -4.35 -0.31
N ILE A 397 18.78 -5.57 -0.14
CA ILE A 397 18.47 -6.69 -1.05
C ILE A 397 17.00 -7.12 -0.93
N ASP A 398 16.45 -7.20 0.28
CA ASP A 398 15.07 -7.60 0.55
C ASP A 398 14.06 -6.60 -0.04
N GLU A 399 14.28 -5.29 0.14
CA GLU A 399 13.38 -4.23 -0.36
C GLU A 399 13.24 -4.30 -1.88
N GLU A 400 14.35 -4.34 -2.61
CA GLU A 400 14.30 -4.46 -4.07
C GLU A 400 13.71 -5.81 -4.53
N THR A 401 14.00 -6.90 -3.81
CA THR A 401 13.43 -8.22 -4.13
C THR A 401 11.90 -8.24 -3.93
N ASP A 402 11.41 -7.62 -2.85
CA ASP A 402 9.98 -7.49 -2.57
C ASP A 402 9.26 -6.63 -3.60
N GLU A 403 9.88 -5.55 -4.08
CA GLU A 403 9.29 -4.71 -5.14
C GLU A 403 9.11 -5.50 -6.45
N ILE A 404 10.09 -6.32 -6.82
CA ILE A 404 10.01 -7.18 -8.01
C ILE A 404 8.93 -8.25 -7.83
N GLU A 405 8.91 -8.95 -6.70
CA GLU A 405 7.88 -9.94 -6.39
C GLU A 405 6.48 -9.35 -6.39
N ARG A 406 6.32 -8.20 -5.73
CA ARG A 406 5.07 -7.43 -5.69
C ARG A 406 4.64 -7.07 -7.11
N THR A 407 5.54 -6.54 -7.92
CA THR A 407 5.25 -6.17 -9.31
C THR A 407 4.86 -7.41 -10.11
N ASN A 408 5.56 -8.53 -9.98
CA ASN A 408 5.24 -9.78 -10.65
C ASN A 408 3.85 -10.30 -10.28
N ILE A 409 3.48 -10.27 -8.99
CA ILE A 409 2.13 -10.68 -8.55
C ILE A 409 1.05 -9.74 -9.10
N LEU A 410 1.31 -8.43 -9.08
CA LEU A 410 0.33 -7.43 -9.52
C LEU A 410 0.20 -7.35 -11.06
N THR A 411 1.22 -7.76 -11.81
CA THR A 411 1.24 -7.79 -13.29
C THR A 411 0.82 -9.13 -13.86
N ASN A 412 1.09 -10.24 -13.16
CA ASN A 412 0.67 -11.57 -13.58
C ASN A 412 -0.86 -11.63 -13.64
N SER A 413 -1.39 -11.78 -14.85
CA SER A 413 -2.82 -11.76 -15.11
C SER A 413 -3.58 -12.76 -14.24
N GLU A 414 -3.12 -14.01 -14.18
CA GLU A 414 -3.83 -15.08 -13.46
C GLU A 414 -3.86 -14.81 -11.95
N THR A 415 -2.71 -14.47 -11.36
CA THR A 415 -2.61 -14.23 -9.91
C THR A 415 -3.37 -12.97 -9.50
N ARG A 416 -3.20 -11.89 -10.27
CA ARG A 416 -3.87 -10.61 -10.04
C ARG A 416 -5.39 -10.76 -10.06
N TRP A 417 -5.94 -11.37 -11.12
CA TRP A 417 -7.40 -11.50 -11.26
C TRP A 417 -7.98 -12.38 -10.17
N LYS A 418 -7.31 -13.48 -9.81
CA LYS A 418 -7.70 -14.32 -8.68
C LYS A 418 -7.81 -13.50 -7.39
N ILE A 419 -6.83 -12.65 -7.09
CA ILE A 419 -6.89 -11.78 -5.90
C ILE A 419 -8.08 -10.82 -6.02
N ILE A 420 -8.27 -10.13 -7.14
CA ILE A 420 -9.39 -9.17 -7.31
C ILE A 420 -10.75 -9.87 -7.17
N GLU A 421 -10.92 -11.04 -7.77
CA GLU A 421 -12.15 -11.85 -7.67
C GLU A 421 -12.45 -12.24 -6.22
N SER A 422 -11.42 -12.59 -5.45
CA SER A 422 -11.53 -12.94 -4.03
C SER A 422 -11.82 -11.77 -3.10
N LEU A 423 -11.70 -10.50 -3.54
CA LEU A 423 -11.96 -9.33 -2.69
C LEU A 423 -13.45 -9.23 -2.35
N HIS A 424 -13.80 -9.13 -1.08
CA HIS A 424 -15.19 -8.98 -0.65
C HIS A 424 -15.35 -7.70 0.16
N PHE A 425 -16.35 -6.89 -0.20
CA PHE A 425 -16.65 -5.61 0.47
C PHE A 425 -18.06 -5.64 1.03
N PRO A 426 -18.34 -6.51 2.00
CA PRO A 426 -19.68 -6.60 2.57
C PRO A 426 -20.02 -5.26 3.25
N GLU A 427 -21.22 -4.74 3.02
CA GLU A 427 -21.74 -3.68 3.89
C GLU A 427 -21.78 -4.23 5.32
N VAL A 428 -21.45 -3.41 6.31
CA VAL A 428 -21.60 -3.78 7.72
C VAL A 428 -23.09 -3.91 8.01
N ASN A 429 -23.65 -5.09 7.78
CA ASN A 429 -25.03 -5.43 8.05
C ASN A 429 -25.08 -6.22 9.35
N ALA A 430 -24.99 -5.49 10.47
CA ALA A 430 -25.03 -6.10 11.78
C ALA A 430 -26.35 -6.84 12.09
N ALA A 431 -27.37 -6.73 11.23
CA ALA A 431 -28.59 -7.52 11.28
C ALA A 431 -28.46 -8.92 10.63
N ASP A 432 -27.40 -9.25 9.88
CA ASP A 432 -27.14 -10.58 9.32
C ASP A 432 -26.38 -11.49 10.30
N GLN A 433 -26.84 -12.73 10.53
CA GLN A 433 -26.20 -13.69 11.45
C GLN A 433 -24.99 -14.37 10.83
N ARG A 434 -24.92 -14.42 9.49
CA ARG A 434 -23.86 -15.09 8.75
C ARG A 434 -22.60 -14.22 8.62
N GLN A 435 -22.72 -12.93 8.93
CA GLN A 435 -21.62 -11.98 8.85
C GLN A 435 -20.80 -12.01 10.14
N ASP A 436 -19.52 -12.31 10.04
CA ASP A 436 -18.61 -12.24 11.18
C ASP A 436 -18.25 -10.78 11.49
N LEU A 437 -19.01 -10.17 12.41
CA LEU A 437 -18.76 -8.80 12.87
C LEU A 437 -17.41 -8.65 13.59
N SER A 438 -16.78 -9.75 14.04
CA SER A 438 -15.46 -9.66 14.66
C SER A 438 -14.38 -9.16 13.69
N LEU A 439 -14.62 -9.39 12.41
CA LEU A 439 -13.72 -9.06 11.33
C LEU A 439 -13.97 -7.64 10.77
N LEU A 440 -15.21 -7.17 10.81
CA LEU A 440 -15.63 -5.92 10.16
C LEU A 440 -15.88 -4.75 11.11
N PHE A 441 -16.17 -5.02 12.39
CA PHE A 441 -16.35 -3.95 13.36
C PHE A 441 -15.00 -3.31 13.69
N GLN A 442 -14.88 -2.01 13.41
CA GLN A 442 -13.72 -1.23 13.81
C GLN A 442 -14.02 -0.48 15.10
N ARG A 443 -13.24 -0.75 16.13
CA ARG A 443 -13.26 0.05 17.36
C ARG A 443 -12.74 1.45 17.03
N THR A 444 -13.59 2.46 17.20
CA THR A 444 -13.20 3.87 17.07
C THR A 444 -12.63 4.38 18.39
N ASN A 445 -11.92 5.51 18.35
CA ASN A 445 -11.43 6.18 19.56
C ASN A 445 -12.55 6.51 20.56
N ASP A 446 -13.76 6.76 20.06
CA ASP A 446 -14.94 7.08 20.87
C ASP A 446 -15.60 5.88 21.55
N PHE A 447 -15.17 4.65 21.21
CA PHE A 447 -15.78 3.43 21.73
C PHE A 447 -15.69 3.35 23.26
N ASP A 448 -14.58 3.77 23.86
CA ASP A 448 -14.46 3.76 25.32
C ASP A 448 -15.44 4.72 26.01
N LYS A 449 -15.73 5.86 25.37
CA LYS A 449 -16.76 6.80 25.85
C LYS A 449 -18.15 6.21 25.67
N PHE A 450 -18.40 5.47 24.59
CA PHE A 450 -19.63 4.70 24.42
C PHE A 450 -19.81 3.66 25.53
N LEU A 451 -18.73 3.01 26.00
CA LEU A 451 -18.80 2.01 27.06
C LEU A 451 -19.18 2.59 28.43
N ASP A 452 -19.03 3.89 28.65
CA ASP A 452 -19.38 4.54 29.91
C ASP A 452 -20.89 4.44 30.17
N ASN A 453 -21.26 4.08 31.40
CA ASN A 453 -22.65 4.06 31.85
C ASN A 453 -23.27 5.46 31.86
N ALA A 454 -22.47 6.52 32.02
CA ALA A 454 -22.98 7.89 32.01
C ALA A 454 -23.41 8.36 30.60
N THR A 455 -22.77 7.84 29.54
CA THR A 455 -23.08 8.17 28.15
C THR A 455 -24.41 7.57 27.76
N CYS A 456 -25.44 8.39 27.57
CA CYS A 456 -26.79 7.92 27.25
C CYS A 456 -27.28 8.31 25.86
N LEU A 457 -26.68 9.33 25.24
CA LEU A 457 -27.08 9.82 23.93
C LEU A 457 -25.96 9.57 22.91
N ILE A 458 -26.28 8.85 21.84
CA ILE A 458 -25.36 8.52 20.75
C ILE A 458 -25.87 9.21 19.49
N ARG A 459 -25.22 10.30 19.13
CA ARG A 459 -25.56 11.15 17.99
C ARG A 459 -24.77 10.74 16.76
N GLY A 460 -25.37 10.87 15.60
CA GLY A 460 -24.66 10.70 14.32
C GLY A 460 -25.61 10.69 13.14
N ARG A 461 -25.07 10.88 11.95
CA ARG A 461 -25.84 10.93 10.68
C ARG A 461 -26.21 9.53 10.20
N LYS A 462 -27.08 9.37 9.19
CA LYS A 462 -27.34 8.02 8.61
C LYS A 462 -26.04 7.53 7.98
N GLY A 463 -25.68 6.27 8.22
CA GLY A 463 -24.44 5.68 7.69
C GLY A 463 -23.18 5.86 8.55
N THR A 464 -23.24 6.53 9.72
CA THR A 464 -22.07 6.67 10.62
C THR A 464 -21.83 5.47 11.55
N GLY A 465 -22.73 4.47 11.57
CA GLY A 465 -22.56 3.23 12.34
C GLY A 465 -23.41 3.11 13.62
N LYS A 466 -24.39 3.99 13.86
CA LYS A 466 -25.33 3.89 15.02
C LYS A 466 -25.97 2.52 15.12
N THR A 467 -26.63 2.09 14.05
CA THR A 467 -27.30 0.78 14.00
C THR A 467 -26.31 -0.38 14.12
N ALA A 468 -25.09 -0.24 13.59
CA ALA A 468 -24.05 -1.25 13.77
C ALA A 468 -23.66 -1.45 15.25
N LEU A 469 -23.55 -0.36 16.03
CA LEU A 469 -23.37 -0.44 17.49
C LEU A 469 -24.58 -1.06 18.19
N TYR A 470 -25.79 -0.66 17.80
CA TYR A 470 -27.03 -1.23 18.36
C TYR A 470 -27.08 -2.75 18.21
N TRP A 471 -26.86 -3.26 17.00
CA TRP A 471 -26.86 -4.70 16.72
C TRP A 471 -25.66 -5.45 17.32
N LEU A 472 -24.46 -4.83 17.39
CA LEU A 472 -23.28 -5.43 18.01
C LEU A 472 -23.59 -5.90 19.44
N PHE A 473 -24.24 -5.05 20.25
CA PHE A 473 -24.53 -5.35 21.65
C PHE A 473 -25.72 -6.28 21.86
N LEU A 474 -26.69 -6.29 20.95
CA LEU A 474 -27.88 -7.13 21.07
C LEU A 474 -27.69 -8.53 20.51
N LYS A 475 -26.90 -8.66 19.44
CA LYS A 475 -26.81 -9.90 18.65
C LYS A 475 -25.45 -10.58 18.75
N HIS A 476 -24.39 -9.82 19.01
CA HIS A 476 -23.01 -10.31 19.12
C HIS A 476 -22.41 -10.00 20.49
N GLU A 477 -23.19 -10.23 21.55
CA GLU A 477 -22.87 -9.88 22.94
C GLU A 477 -21.48 -10.35 23.40
N ASN A 478 -21.13 -11.61 23.12
CA ASN A 478 -19.84 -12.19 23.50
C ASN A 478 -18.66 -11.41 22.92
N PHE A 479 -18.77 -11.02 21.65
CA PHE A 479 -17.74 -10.23 20.97
C PHE A 479 -17.71 -8.79 21.49
N ALA A 480 -18.88 -8.18 21.72
CA ALA A 480 -18.99 -6.85 22.31
C ALA A 480 -18.35 -6.78 23.71
N LYS A 481 -18.56 -7.80 24.55
CA LYS A 481 -17.93 -7.93 25.88
C LYS A 481 -16.41 -8.11 25.79
N LYS A 482 -15.91 -8.89 24.83
CA LYS A 482 -14.47 -9.02 24.55
C LYS A 482 -13.85 -7.68 24.16
N LEU A 483 -14.50 -6.91 23.27
CA LEU A 483 -14.08 -5.55 22.90
C LEU A 483 -14.09 -4.58 24.08
N ALA A 484 -15.06 -4.73 24.99
CA ALA A 484 -15.18 -3.95 26.20
C ALA A 484 -14.14 -4.30 27.29
N ARG A 485 -13.28 -5.31 27.06
CA ARG A 485 -12.22 -5.75 27.98
C ARG A 485 -12.74 -6.02 29.40
N GLY A 486 -13.88 -6.71 29.49
CA GLY A 486 -14.50 -7.10 30.77
C GLY A 486 -15.33 -6.01 31.48
N ARG A 487 -15.36 -4.77 30.97
CA ARG A 487 -16.12 -3.66 31.59
C ARG A 487 -17.64 -3.91 31.69
N LEU A 488 -18.17 -4.81 30.86
CA LEU A 488 -19.61 -5.04 30.70
C LEU A 488 -20.02 -6.50 30.99
N ASP A 489 -19.20 -7.27 31.69
CA ASP A 489 -19.48 -8.69 31.96
C ASP A 489 -20.80 -8.90 32.71
N ASN A 490 -21.10 -8.01 33.66
CA ASN A 490 -22.33 -7.99 34.46
C ASN A 490 -23.42 -7.07 33.88
N THR A 491 -23.39 -6.78 32.59
CA THR A 491 -24.39 -5.95 31.90
C THR A 491 -25.24 -6.81 30.96
N ILE A 492 -26.56 -6.60 31.02
CA ILE A 492 -27.55 -7.19 30.11
C ILE A 492 -27.97 -6.11 29.10
N PHE A 493 -28.01 -6.46 27.81
CA PHE A 493 -28.38 -5.54 26.73
C PHE A 493 -29.78 -5.86 26.20
N ILE A 494 -30.62 -4.84 26.07
CA ILE A 494 -32.03 -5.03 25.67
C ILE A 494 -32.42 -4.00 24.64
N SER A 495 -33.10 -4.47 23.59
CA SER A 495 -33.79 -3.61 22.64
C SER A 495 -35.04 -3.03 23.29
N ALA A 496 -34.95 -1.81 23.80
CA ALA A 496 -36.11 -1.09 24.28
C ALA A 496 -37.00 -0.64 23.12
N HIS A 497 -36.36 -0.11 22.07
CA HIS A 497 -37.00 0.27 20.81
C HIS A 497 -36.02 0.12 19.65
N GLY A 498 -36.52 -0.26 18.48
CA GLY A 498 -35.72 -0.47 17.27
C GLY A 498 -36.10 -1.78 16.55
N ARG A 499 -35.52 -2.01 15.38
CA ARG A 499 -35.84 -3.16 14.50
C ARG A 499 -35.37 -4.53 15.01
N PHE A 500 -34.71 -4.64 16.16
CA PHE A 500 -34.31 -5.94 16.71
C PHE A 500 -35.53 -6.81 17.10
N LYS A 501 -36.64 -6.17 17.51
CA LYS A 501 -37.90 -6.86 17.80
C LYS A 501 -39.02 -6.35 16.89
N GLU A 502 -39.73 -7.29 16.27
CA GLU A 502 -40.90 -7.00 15.42
C GLU A 502 -42.07 -6.40 16.24
N SER A 503 -42.26 -6.83 17.49
CA SER A 503 -43.29 -6.27 18.40
C SER A 503 -42.90 -4.86 18.87
N ARG A 504 -43.17 -3.82 18.08
CA ARG A 504 -43.00 -2.39 18.44
C ARG A 504 -44.09 -1.51 17.82
N PRO A 505 -44.40 -0.33 18.41
CA PRO A 505 -45.37 0.59 17.81
C PRO A 505 -44.92 1.08 16.43
N SER A 506 -45.86 1.14 15.48
CA SER A 506 -45.67 1.74 14.16
C SER A 506 -45.79 3.27 14.18
N ARG A 507 -45.51 3.92 13.04
CA ARG A 507 -45.71 5.37 12.88
C ARG A 507 -47.16 5.79 13.18
N ASP A 508 -48.12 5.01 12.69
CA ASP A 508 -49.55 5.27 12.88
C ASP A 508 -49.96 5.05 14.34
N ASP A 509 -49.40 4.02 15.00
CA ASP A 509 -49.62 3.79 16.44
C ASP A 509 -49.16 5.00 17.27
N PHE A 510 -48.00 5.59 16.95
CA PHE A 510 -47.50 6.76 17.67
C PHE A 510 -48.40 8.00 17.53
N GLN A 511 -49.07 8.18 16.39
CA GLN A 511 -50.06 9.24 16.22
C GLN A 511 -51.29 8.99 17.11
N ILE A 512 -51.80 7.76 17.13
CA ILE A 512 -52.93 7.37 17.99
C ILE A 512 -52.57 7.54 19.47
N ILE A 513 -51.35 7.13 19.86
CA ILE A 513 -50.85 7.30 21.21
C ILE A 513 -50.80 8.77 21.58
N HIS A 514 -50.30 9.64 20.69
CA HIS A 514 -50.22 11.07 20.97
C HIS A 514 -51.58 11.68 21.26
N GLN A 515 -52.56 11.43 20.39
CA GLN A 515 -53.91 11.96 20.52
C GLN A 515 -54.55 11.53 21.84
N ARG A 516 -54.47 10.24 22.17
CA ARG A 516 -55.07 9.70 23.40
C ARG A 516 -54.37 10.14 24.68
N LEU A 517 -53.06 10.37 24.63
CA LEU A 517 -52.33 10.95 25.77
C LEU A 517 -52.81 12.38 26.06
N GLN A 518 -53.05 13.19 25.02
CA GLN A 518 -53.61 14.54 25.17
C GLN A 518 -55.04 14.52 25.74
N GLU A 519 -55.90 13.63 25.24
CA GLU A 519 -57.30 13.51 25.68
C GLU A 519 -57.43 13.09 27.16
N ASN A 520 -56.53 12.24 27.66
CA ASN A 520 -56.63 11.61 28.98
C ASN A 520 -55.60 12.14 30.01
N ILE A 521 -55.00 13.31 29.77
CA ILE A 521 -54.01 13.93 30.69
C ILE A 521 -52.81 12.99 30.96
N GLY A 522 -52.45 12.16 29.97
CA GLY A 522 -51.27 11.31 30.01
C GLY A 522 -49.99 12.08 29.64
N THR A 523 -48.83 11.51 29.93
CA THR A 523 -47.54 12.08 29.53
C THR A 523 -46.70 11.07 28.77
N TRP A 524 -45.91 11.53 27.80
CA TRP A 524 -44.99 10.66 27.06
C TRP A 524 -43.94 10.00 27.97
N GLU A 525 -43.51 10.69 29.04
CA GLU A 525 -42.65 10.09 30.07
C GLU A 525 -43.30 8.84 30.69
N ALA A 526 -44.59 8.91 31.05
CA ALA A 526 -45.33 7.78 31.59
C ALA A 526 -45.49 6.65 30.58
N PHE A 527 -45.72 6.98 29.30
CA PHE A 527 -45.79 6.00 28.21
C PHE A 527 -44.46 5.26 28.04
N TRP A 528 -43.34 5.97 27.90
CA TRP A 528 -42.01 5.35 27.77
C TRP A 528 -41.67 4.50 28.99
N ARG A 529 -42.09 4.92 30.19
CA ARG A 529 -41.93 4.15 31.42
C ARG A 529 -42.73 2.83 31.38
N ALA A 530 -43.99 2.88 30.97
CA ALA A 530 -44.82 1.69 30.81
C ALA A 530 -44.26 0.74 29.75
N TYR A 531 -43.76 1.30 28.64
CA TYR A 531 -43.16 0.54 27.55
C TYR A 531 -41.85 -0.14 27.99
N LEU A 532 -41.00 0.55 28.76
CA LEU A 532 -39.81 -0.04 29.38
C LEU A 532 -40.18 -1.22 30.30
N LEU A 533 -41.23 -1.06 31.12
CA LEU A 533 -41.70 -2.14 32.01
C LEU A 533 -42.22 -3.34 31.20
N LEU A 534 -42.97 -3.11 30.12
CA LEU A 534 -43.43 -4.15 29.20
C LEU A 534 -42.23 -4.91 28.59
N ARG A 535 -41.19 -4.20 28.14
CA ARG A 535 -39.97 -4.81 27.60
C ARG A 535 -39.28 -5.70 28.63
N CYS A 536 -39.19 -5.24 29.87
CA CYS A 536 -38.61 -6.03 30.94
C CYS A 536 -39.41 -7.31 31.23
N TYR A 537 -40.74 -7.22 31.12
CA TYR A 537 -41.63 -8.36 31.29
C TYR A 537 -41.47 -9.38 30.15
N GLN A 538 -41.46 -8.92 28.90
CA GLN A 538 -41.30 -9.77 27.72
C GLN A 538 -39.95 -10.52 27.70
N GLU A 539 -38.90 -9.92 28.26
CA GLU A 539 -37.55 -10.53 28.39
C GLU A 539 -37.37 -11.37 29.66
N ASN A 540 -38.43 -11.58 30.46
CA ASN A 540 -38.39 -12.35 31.71
C ASN A 540 -37.32 -11.89 32.72
N LEU A 541 -37.04 -10.59 32.78
CA LEU A 541 -35.94 -10.05 33.62
C LEU A 541 -36.29 -9.97 35.10
N PHE A 542 -37.58 -9.93 35.40
CA PHE A 542 -38.10 -9.85 36.75
C PHE A 542 -39.35 -10.71 36.87
N THR A 543 -39.71 -11.03 38.11
CA THR A 543 -41.01 -11.63 38.42
C THR A 543 -41.75 -10.77 39.42
N PHE A 544 -43.06 -10.61 39.24
CA PHE A 544 -43.87 -9.88 40.23
C PHE A 544 -43.84 -10.61 41.58
N PRO A 545 -43.60 -9.90 42.70
CA PRO A 545 -43.57 -10.49 44.04
C PRO A 545 -44.84 -11.29 44.35
N LYS A 546 -44.73 -12.35 45.16
CA LYS A 546 -45.90 -13.12 45.65
C LYS A 546 -46.45 -12.54 46.96
N GLY A 547 -47.71 -12.84 47.28
CA GLY A 547 -48.39 -12.42 48.53
C GLY A 547 -48.83 -10.95 48.54
N LYS A 548 -49.05 -10.37 49.73
CA LYS A 548 -49.58 -9.00 49.92
C LYS A 548 -48.78 -7.90 49.19
N LYS A 549 -47.47 -8.08 49.02
CA LYS A 549 -46.62 -7.13 48.24
C LYS A 549 -46.86 -7.22 46.73
N GLY A 550 -47.34 -8.36 46.25
CA GLY A 550 -47.67 -8.63 44.85
C GLY A 550 -49.05 -8.15 44.42
N GLU A 551 -50.01 -8.12 45.35
CA GLU A 551 -51.42 -7.76 45.07
C GLU A 551 -51.53 -6.40 44.36
N LYS A 552 -50.69 -5.43 44.78
CA LYS A 552 -50.59 -4.10 44.16
C LYS A 552 -50.27 -4.14 42.66
N PHE A 553 -49.52 -5.13 42.19
CA PHE A 553 -49.09 -5.24 40.79
C PHE A 553 -49.99 -6.15 39.94
N THR A 554 -51.03 -6.75 40.54
CA THR A 554 -51.98 -7.64 39.85
C THR A 554 -52.60 -7.01 38.60
N PRO A 555 -53.04 -5.73 38.62
CA PRO A 555 -53.62 -5.10 37.43
C PRO A 555 -52.64 -5.03 36.25
N ILE A 556 -51.37 -4.71 36.51
CA ILE A 556 -50.32 -4.67 35.48
C ILE A 556 -50.07 -6.08 34.94
N LYS A 557 -49.98 -7.06 35.84
CA LYS A 557 -49.74 -8.46 35.47
C LYS A 557 -50.87 -9.02 34.60
N SER A 558 -52.13 -8.72 34.90
CA SER A 558 -53.27 -9.15 34.08
C SER A 558 -53.25 -8.51 32.70
N LEU A 559 -52.90 -7.23 32.60
CA LEU A 559 -52.75 -6.55 31.31
C LEU A 559 -51.68 -7.22 30.46
N PHE A 560 -50.48 -7.44 31.01
CA PHE A 560 -49.37 -8.03 30.26
C PHE A 560 -49.58 -9.48 29.84
N ASN A 561 -50.27 -10.29 30.66
CA ASN A 561 -50.59 -11.68 30.31
C ASN A 561 -51.49 -11.81 29.08
N ASN A 562 -52.26 -10.77 28.76
CA ASN A 562 -53.18 -10.76 27.63
C ASN A 562 -52.53 -10.22 26.35
N LEU A 563 -51.25 -9.82 26.39
CA LEU A 563 -50.56 -9.23 25.24
C LEU A 563 -49.80 -10.28 24.42
N HIS A 564 -49.82 -10.12 23.10
CA HIS A 564 -49.01 -10.93 22.21
C HIS A 564 -47.51 -10.57 22.39
N PRO A 565 -46.61 -11.56 22.61
CA PRO A 565 -45.20 -11.27 22.88
C PRO A 565 -44.39 -10.91 21.63
N GLU A 566 -44.73 -11.47 20.46
CA GLU A 566 -43.89 -11.37 19.24
C GLU A 566 -44.37 -10.34 18.19
N LEU A 567 -45.64 -9.98 18.19
CA LEU A 567 -46.25 -9.05 17.23
C LEU A 567 -46.87 -7.88 17.98
N TRP A 568 -46.86 -6.69 17.37
CA TRP A 568 -47.52 -5.52 17.93
C TRP A 568 -48.98 -5.48 17.47
N GLN A 569 -49.91 -5.35 18.42
CA GLN A 569 -51.34 -5.29 18.16
C GLN A 569 -51.97 -4.10 18.90
N ALA A 570 -53.23 -3.80 18.58
CA ALA A 570 -53.97 -2.70 19.19
C ALA A 570 -54.07 -2.84 20.72
N GLU A 571 -54.12 -4.08 21.21
CA GLU A 571 -54.11 -4.44 22.63
C GLU A 571 -52.84 -3.96 23.33
N ASN A 572 -51.67 -4.03 22.69
CA ASN A 572 -50.41 -3.50 23.23
C ASN A 572 -50.50 -1.98 23.41
N THR A 573 -50.98 -1.28 22.38
CA THR A 573 -51.17 0.18 22.41
C THR A 573 -52.16 0.58 23.50
N ASN A 574 -53.30 -0.11 23.60
CA ASN A 574 -54.33 0.15 24.61
C ASN A 574 -53.80 -0.09 26.04
N ALA A 575 -53.10 -1.20 26.28
CA ALA A 575 -52.53 -1.52 27.59
C ALA A 575 -51.49 -0.47 28.03
N LEU A 576 -50.62 -0.02 27.12
CA LEU A 576 -49.64 1.03 27.44
C LEU A 576 -50.29 2.38 27.69
N LEU A 577 -51.37 2.71 27.00
CA LEU A 577 -52.17 3.91 27.28
C LEU A 577 -52.81 3.82 28.66
N GLU A 578 -53.45 2.71 29.02
CA GLU A 578 -54.03 2.51 30.35
C GLU A 578 -52.97 2.64 31.47
N LEU A 579 -51.78 2.08 31.25
CA LEU A 579 -50.65 2.18 32.19
C LEU A 579 -50.04 3.60 32.29
N SER A 580 -50.32 4.48 31.34
CA SER A 580 -49.75 5.83 31.28
C SER A 580 -50.74 6.95 31.63
N THR A 581 -52.04 6.70 31.58
CA THR A 581 -53.10 7.71 31.83
C THR A 581 -53.88 7.48 33.13
N SER A 582 -53.91 6.26 33.66
CA SER A 582 -54.69 5.92 34.87
C SER A 582 -53.88 6.01 36.18
N GLU A 583 -54.52 5.69 37.31
CA GLU A 583 -53.86 5.52 38.62
C GLU A 583 -52.73 4.47 38.60
N LEU A 584 -52.71 3.59 37.59
CA LEU A 584 -51.65 2.58 37.40
C LEU A 584 -50.28 3.22 37.13
N ARG A 585 -50.19 4.48 36.69
CA ARG A 585 -48.91 5.17 36.44
C ARG A 585 -48.00 5.14 37.67
N LEU A 586 -48.55 5.35 38.87
CA LEU A 586 -47.79 5.29 40.12
C LEU A 586 -47.30 3.87 40.41
N ILE A 587 -48.12 2.87 40.10
CA ILE A 587 -47.78 1.46 40.28
C ILE A 587 -46.67 1.04 39.29
N VAL A 588 -46.69 1.52 38.05
CA VAL A 588 -45.62 1.31 37.06
C VAL A 588 -44.31 1.91 37.55
N LYS A 589 -44.33 3.12 38.11
CA LYS A 589 -43.15 3.75 38.71
C LYS A 589 -42.59 2.90 39.84
N ASP A 590 -43.45 2.39 40.72
CA ASP A 590 -43.04 1.53 41.82
C ASP A 590 -42.52 0.17 41.33
N ALA A 591 -43.06 -0.38 40.24
CA ALA A 591 -42.58 -1.63 39.67
C ALA A 591 -41.13 -1.50 39.17
N ILE A 592 -40.80 -0.41 38.46
CA ILE A 592 -39.43 -0.17 38.00
C ILE A 592 -38.48 0.07 39.18
N ASN A 593 -38.90 0.89 40.14
CA ASN A 593 -38.05 1.25 41.28
C ASN A 593 -37.83 0.11 42.27
N MET A 594 -38.90 -0.62 42.62
CA MET A 594 -38.87 -1.62 43.70
C MET A 594 -38.62 -3.05 43.23
N ILE A 595 -38.98 -3.37 41.99
CA ILE A 595 -38.83 -4.75 41.47
C ILE A 595 -37.58 -4.80 40.60
N ILE A 596 -37.53 -4.03 39.51
CA ILE A 596 -36.43 -4.14 38.55
C ILE A 596 -35.12 -3.64 39.15
N HIS A 597 -35.09 -2.43 39.71
CA HIS A 597 -33.84 -1.85 40.20
C HIS A 597 -33.26 -2.63 41.41
N GLU A 598 -34.07 -2.98 42.40
CA GLU A 598 -33.60 -3.73 43.59
C GLU A 598 -33.19 -5.17 43.23
N GLU A 599 -33.89 -5.83 42.31
CA GLU A 599 -33.50 -7.18 41.84
C GLU A 599 -32.16 -7.13 41.09
N LEU A 600 -31.93 -6.11 40.27
CA LEU A 600 -30.65 -5.92 39.58
C LEU A 600 -29.51 -5.59 40.55
N LYS A 601 -29.79 -4.72 41.51
CA LYS A 601 -28.83 -4.30 42.52
C LYS A 601 -28.40 -5.46 43.42
N THR A 602 -29.33 -6.32 43.84
CA THR A 602 -29.03 -7.53 44.62
C THR A 602 -28.22 -8.56 43.82
N LYS A 603 -28.44 -8.65 42.50
CA LYS A 603 -27.65 -9.51 41.59
C LYS A 603 -26.32 -8.88 41.16
N GLY A 604 -26.06 -7.61 41.48
CA GLY A 604 -24.87 -6.88 41.02
C GLY A 604 -24.83 -6.68 39.49
N GLN A 605 -26.00 -6.65 38.86
CA GLN A 605 -26.17 -6.56 37.40
C GLN A 605 -26.65 -5.17 36.99
N LYS A 606 -26.32 -4.79 35.76
CA LYS A 606 -26.84 -3.57 35.10
C LYS A 606 -27.60 -3.94 33.85
N ILE A 607 -28.59 -3.14 33.49
CA ILE A 607 -29.30 -3.25 32.22
C ILE A 607 -29.04 -2.02 31.37
N TRP A 608 -28.72 -2.25 30.11
CA TRP A 608 -28.71 -1.24 29.07
C TRP A 608 -29.95 -1.37 28.21
N PHE A 609 -30.74 -0.31 28.16
CA PHE A 609 -31.86 -0.15 27.25
C PHE A 609 -31.40 0.62 26.01
N LEU A 610 -31.35 -0.07 24.88
CA LEU A 610 -30.94 0.48 23.60
C LEU A 610 -32.18 0.92 22.82
N TYR A 611 -32.15 2.16 22.32
CA TYR A 611 -33.19 2.77 21.50
C TYR A 611 -32.60 3.18 20.15
N ASP A 612 -32.95 2.49 19.06
CA ASP A 612 -32.56 2.82 17.68
C ASP A 612 -33.82 3.03 16.81
N ASP A 613 -33.64 3.47 15.55
CA ASP A 613 -34.71 3.74 14.56
C ASP A 613 -35.72 4.83 14.97
N LEU A 614 -35.44 5.62 16.01
CA LEU A 614 -36.32 6.71 16.46
C LEU A 614 -36.50 7.79 15.38
N ASP A 615 -35.48 8.04 14.56
CA ASP A 615 -35.55 8.97 13.43
C ASP A 615 -36.42 8.46 12.28
N GLU A 616 -36.44 7.14 12.08
CA GLU A 616 -37.32 6.48 11.10
C GLU A 616 -38.76 6.43 11.60
N ASP A 617 -39.04 6.09 12.87
CA ASP A 617 -40.43 5.99 13.35
C ASP A 617 -41.08 7.36 13.61
N PHE A 618 -40.28 8.37 13.91
CA PHE A 618 -40.75 9.75 14.04
C PHE A 618 -40.23 10.58 12.87
N SER A 619 -40.59 10.24 11.62
CA SER A 619 -39.99 10.82 10.39
C SER A 619 -40.38 12.26 10.04
N GLU A 620 -41.50 12.78 10.56
CA GLU A 620 -41.93 14.16 10.32
C GLU A 620 -41.60 15.09 11.49
N ALA A 621 -41.17 16.32 11.17
CA ALA A 621 -41.04 17.38 12.17
C ALA A 621 -42.44 17.82 12.59
N GLY A 622 -42.79 17.62 13.85
CA GLY A 622 -44.12 17.92 14.36
C GLY A 622 -44.25 17.67 15.86
N GLU A 623 -45.43 17.95 16.40
CA GLU A 623 -45.72 17.89 17.83
C GLU A 623 -45.53 16.48 18.41
N VAL A 624 -45.89 15.43 17.66
CA VAL A 624 -45.71 14.02 18.06
C VAL A 624 -44.24 13.72 18.32
N ARG A 625 -43.35 13.98 17.34
CA ARG A 625 -41.89 13.75 17.47
C ARG A 625 -41.34 14.53 18.66
N GLN A 626 -41.67 15.82 18.73
CA GLN A 626 -41.17 16.71 19.78
C GLN A 626 -41.55 16.19 21.16
N SER A 627 -42.82 15.84 21.35
CA SER A 627 -43.37 15.39 22.62
C SER A 627 -42.88 13.99 23.01
N ALA A 628 -42.83 13.06 22.05
CA ALA A 628 -42.39 11.68 22.28
C ALA A 628 -40.92 11.63 22.68
N LEU A 629 -40.03 12.27 21.91
CA LEU A 629 -38.59 12.28 22.23
C LEU A 629 -38.30 13.05 23.51
N SER A 630 -38.98 14.18 23.75
CA SER A 630 -38.86 14.92 25.02
C SER A 630 -39.28 14.04 26.21
N GLY A 631 -40.36 13.29 26.08
CA GLY A 631 -40.81 12.32 27.10
C GLY A 631 -39.81 11.20 27.36
N LEU A 632 -39.10 10.72 26.33
CA LEU A 632 -38.04 9.72 26.49
C LEU A 632 -36.86 10.27 27.30
N PHE A 633 -36.42 11.50 27.00
CA PHE A 633 -35.35 12.14 27.78
C PHE A 633 -35.79 12.50 29.20
N GLN A 634 -37.05 12.90 29.40
CA GLN A 634 -37.64 13.07 30.73
C GLN A 634 -37.66 11.75 31.52
N LEU A 635 -37.91 10.61 30.88
CA LEU A 635 -37.77 9.31 31.53
C LEU A 635 -36.33 9.10 32.01
N VAL A 636 -35.31 9.38 31.19
CA VAL A 636 -33.91 9.26 31.62
C VAL A 636 -33.63 10.16 32.83
N GLN A 637 -34.01 11.44 32.77
CA GLN A 637 -33.85 12.39 33.88
C GLN A 637 -34.56 11.90 35.15
N SER A 638 -35.76 11.32 35.01
CA SER A 638 -36.51 10.81 36.15
C SER A 638 -35.84 9.58 36.78
N CYS A 639 -35.19 8.71 36.00
CA CYS A 639 -34.44 7.58 36.51
C CYS A 639 -33.18 8.05 37.26
N ASP A 640 -32.49 9.07 36.73
CA ASP A 640 -31.34 9.68 37.39
C ASP A 640 -31.74 10.37 38.72
N ALA A 641 -32.85 11.13 38.73
CA ALA A 641 -33.37 11.80 39.91
C ALA A 641 -33.75 10.81 41.03
N ASN A 642 -34.26 9.63 40.66
CA ASN A 642 -34.55 8.54 41.60
C ASN A 642 -33.33 7.65 41.91
N ARG A 643 -32.13 8.01 41.41
CA ARG A 643 -30.86 7.29 41.62
C ARG A 643 -30.90 5.82 41.18
N LEU A 644 -31.62 5.51 40.10
CA LEU A 644 -31.69 4.17 39.54
C LEU A 644 -30.39 3.84 38.81
N THR A 645 -29.33 3.49 39.55
CA THR A 645 -27.98 3.32 39.00
C THR A 645 -27.81 2.11 38.10
N GLU A 646 -28.73 1.15 38.19
CA GLU A 646 -28.60 -0.14 37.51
C GLU A 646 -29.35 -0.16 36.18
N ILE A 647 -30.17 0.86 35.93
CA ILE A 647 -30.88 1.07 34.67
C ILE A 647 -30.12 2.14 33.88
N ARG A 648 -29.63 1.77 32.70
CA ARG A 648 -28.86 2.65 31.82
C ARG A 648 -29.48 2.68 30.43
N PHE A 649 -29.28 3.79 29.75
CA PHE A 649 -29.90 4.08 28.45
C PHE A 649 -28.81 4.28 27.41
N LYS A 650 -29.05 3.83 26.18
CA LYS A 650 -28.25 4.11 24.99
C LYS A 650 -29.23 4.50 23.88
N ILE A 651 -29.43 5.80 23.70
CA ILE A 651 -30.38 6.38 22.77
C ILE A 651 -29.61 6.80 21.53
N PHE A 652 -29.82 6.11 20.42
CA PHE A 652 -29.26 6.44 19.12
C PHE A 652 -30.18 7.44 18.43
N LEU A 653 -29.64 8.61 18.09
CA LEU A 653 -30.44 9.69 17.49
C LEU A 653 -29.65 10.43 16.42
N ARG A 654 -30.36 10.98 15.44
CA ARG A 654 -29.76 11.86 14.44
C ARG A 654 -29.42 13.22 15.05
N GLU A 655 -28.32 13.82 14.62
CA GLU A 655 -27.79 15.04 15.23
C GLU A 655 -28.69 16.26 15.02
N ASP A 656 -29.22 16.43 13.82
CA ASP A 656 -30.19 17.49 13.47
C ASP A 656 -31.47 17.39 14.32
N ILE A 657 -31.95 16.17 14.58
CA ILE A 657 -33.12 15.94 15.44
C ILE A 657 -32.80 16.37 16.88
N TRP A 658 -31.64 15.97 17.41
CA TRP A 658 -31.21 16.42 18.73
C TRP A 658 -31.09 17.93 18.84
N ASN A 659 -30.47 18.60 17.86
CA ASN A 659 -30.25 20.04 17.90
C ASN A 659 -31.58 20.81 17.94
N ARG A 660 -32.58 20.35 17.18
CA ARG A 660 -33.92 20.96 17.09
C ARG A 660 -34.86 20.62 18.25
N LEU A 661 -34.59 19.56 19.02
CA LEU A 661 -35.41 19.20 20.19
C LEU A 661 -35.35 20.28 21.27
N ILE A 662 -36.51 20.79 21.68
CA ILE A 662 -36.67 21.78 22.77
C ILE A 662 -37.40 21.15 23.97
N PHE A 663 -36.70 21.01 25.10
CA PHE A 663 -37.31 20.54 26.35
C PHE A 663 -36.51 21.01 27.57
N ASP A 664 -37.17 21.02 28.72
CA ASP A 664 -36.57 21.48 29.97
C ASP A 664 -35.34 20.65 30.37
N ASN A 665 -34.30 21.33 30.86
CA ASN A 665 -33.05 20.72 31.31
C ASN A 665 -32.31 19.91 30.22
N LYS A 666 -32.40 20.30 28.94
CA LYS A 666 -31.59 19.69 27.85
C LYS A 666 -30.09 19.68 28.16
N SER A 667 -29.59 20.68 28.90
CA SER A 667 -28.20 20.77 29.38
C SER A 667 -27.77 19.63 30.31
N HIS A 668 -28.70 18.89 30.91
CA HIS A 668 -28.41 17.71 31.73
C HIS A 668 -27.72 16.58 30.94
N PHE A 669 -27.84 16.61 29.62
CA PHE A 669 -27.22 15.64 28.71
C PHE A 669 -25.87 16.10 28.18
N THR A 670 -25.46 17.34 28.45
CA THR A 670 -24.14 17.85 28.07
C THR A 670 -23.05 17.04 28.77
N GLY A 671 -22.14 16.44 27.99
CA GLY A 671 -21.09 15.57 28.52
C GLY A 671 -21.53 14.11 28.74
N ARG A 672 -22.82 13.81 28.56
CA ARG A 672 -23.40 12.46 28.53
C ARG A 672 -23.78 12.02 27.11
N ASP A 673 -23.41 12.82 26.13
CA ASP A 673 -23.58 12.54 24.72
C ASP A 673 -22.26 12.17 24.04
N LEU A 674 -22.36 11.39 22.98
CA LEU A 674 -21.28 11.00 22.10
C LEU A 674 -21.71 11.24 20.66
N ILE A 675 -20.88 11.92 19.87
CA ILE A 675 -21.07 12.04 18.42
C ILE A 675 -20.20 10.96 17.77
N LEU A 676 -20.80 10.06 16.98
CA LEU A 676 -20.05 9.07 16.22
C LEU A 676 -19.31 9.75 15.07
N GLN A 677 -17.99 9.81 15.19
CA GLN A 677 -17.11 10.32 14.15
C GLN A 677 -16.08 9.26 13.76
N TRP A 678 -15.69 9.29 12.49
CA TRP A 678 -14.65 8.42 11.95
C TRP A 678 -13.45 9.28 11.62
N ASN A 679 -12.42 9.18 12.45
CA ASN A 679 -11.13 9.77 12.09
C ASN A 679 -10.49 8.98 10.92
N ARG A 680 -9.49 9.58 10.29
CA ARG A 680 -8.81 8.99 9.13
C ARG A 680 -8.25 7.59 9.42
N VAL A 681 -7.59 7.40 10.56
CA VAL A 681 -6.92 6.14 10.88
C VAL A 681 -7.95 5.03 11.06
N ASP A 682 -9.00 5.26 11.85
CA ASP A 682 -10.08 4.28 12.06
C ASP A 682 -10.82 3.97 10.75
N PHE A 683 -11.01 4.97 9.89
CA PHE A 683 -11.59 4.76 8.57
C PHE A 683 -10.71 3.87 7.67
N LEU A 684 -9.38 4.07 7.69
CA LEU A 684 -8.45 3.22 6.94
C LEU A 684 -8.31 1.82 7.55
N ARG A 685 -8.36 1.67 8.88
CA ARG A 685 -8.43 0.36 9.54
C ARG A 685 -9.66 -0.43 9.08
N LEU A 686 -10.81 0.25 8.98
CA LEU A 686 -12.02 -0.36 8.43
C LEU A 686 -11.82 -0.80 6.97
N ALA A 687 -11.17 0.03 6.13
CA ALA A 687 -10.84 -0.35 4.76
C ALA A 687 -9.98 -1.62 4.72
N LEU A 688 -8.91 -1.66 5.51
CA LEU A 688 -8.02 -2.83 5.58
C LEU A 688 -8.74 -4.09 6.07
N ARG A 689 -9.59 -3.97 7.10
CA ARG A 689 -10.43 -5.05 7.62
C ARG A 689 -11.35 -5.65 6.57
N GLN A 690 -11.97 -4.81 5.74
CA GLN A 690 -12.82 -5.29 4.63
C GLN A 690 -12.00 -6.07 3.60
N VAL A 691 -10.80 -5.60 3.26
CA VAL A 691 -10.01 -6.20 2.18
C VAL A 691 -9.33 -7.51 2.63
N ILE A 692 -8.83 -7.57 3.88
CA ILE A 692 -8.22 -8.77 4.49
C ILE A 692 -9.21 -9.93 4.69
N GLN A 693 -10.51 -9.71 4.49
CA GLN A 693 -11.48 -10.81 4.42
C GLN A 693 -11.15 -11.79 3.28
N SER A 694 -10.51 -11.30 2.22
CA SER A 694 -9.94 -12.16 1.19
C SER A 694 -8.70 -12.88 1.72
N PRO A 695 -8.66 -14.22 1.72
CA PRO A 695 -7.45 -14.96 2.06
C PRO A 695 -6.28 -14.63 1.12
N ASP A 696 -6.54 -14.44 -0.18
CA ASP A 696 -5.51 -14.15 -1.16
C ASP A 696 -4.90 -12.75 -0.94
N PHE A 697 -5.72 -11.74 -0.63
CA PHE A 697 -5.20 -10.41 -0.27
C PHE A 697 -4.53 -10.42 1.09
N LYS A 698 -5.06 -11.15 2.07
CA LYS A 698 -4.41 -11.30 3.37
C LYS A 698 -3.01 -11.90 3.23
N ASN A 699 -2.84 -12.95 2.44
CA ASN A 699 -1.52 -13.52 2.15
C ASN A 699 -0.58 -12.50 1.50
N LEU A 700 -1.10 -11.61 0.65
CA LEU A 700 -0.33 -10.52 0.05
C LEU A 700 0.15 -9.50 1.10
N VAL A 701 -0.73 -9.10 2.02
CA VAL A 701 -0.38 -8.21 3.14
C VAL A 701 0.60 -8.90 4.09
N ASP A 702 0.35 -10.15 4.47
CA ASP A 702 1.22 -10.91 5.37
C ASP A 702 2.64 -11.08 4.78
N ARG A 703 2.79 -11.10 3.44
CA ARG A 703 4.08 -11.16 2.75
C ARG A 703 4.83 -9.82 2.74
N PHE A 704 4.16 -8.73 2.35
CA PHE A 704 4.83 -7.45 2.06
C PHE A 704 4.66 -6.37 3.13
N SER A 705 3.69 -6.51 4.02
CA SER A 705 3.42 -5.56 5.10
C SER A 705 2.71 -6.30 6.26
N PRO A 706 3.40 -7.23 6.95
CA PRO A 706 2.79 -8.12 7.92
C PRO A 706 2.14 -7.35 9.07
N ILE A 707 0.82 -7.52 9.22
CA ILE A 707 0.04 -6.94 10.32
C ILE A 707 -0.85 -8.05 10.86
N ALA A 708 -0.62 -8.47 12.10
CA ALA A 708 -1.52 -9.41 12.74
C ALA A 708 -2.93 -8.79 12.83
N VAL A 709 -3.97 -9.53 12.43
CA VAL A 709 -5.36 -9.03 12.41
C VAL A 709 -5.79 -8.48 13.78
N GLU A 710 -5.35 -9.11 14.87
CA GLU A 710 -5.62 -8.70 16.25
C GLU A 710 -4.92 -7.38 16.63
N SER A 711 -3.92 -6.97 15.87
CA SER A 711 -3.13 -5.74 16.09
C SER A 711 -3.58 -4.57 15.22
N ILE A 712 -4.54 -4.73 14.30
CA ILE A 712 -5.01 -3.65 13.39
C ILE A 712 -5.48 -2.41 14.18
N ASP A 713 -6.14 -2.61 15.32
CA ASP A 713 -6.63 -1.51 16.18
C ASP A 713 -5.49 -0.69 16.82
N GLN A 714 -4.29 -1.25 16.88
CA GLN A 714 -3.09 -0.61 17.43
C GLN A 714 -2.07 -0.20 16.35
N ALA A 715 -2.26 -0.66 15.12
CA ALA A 715 -1.37 -0.36 14.00
C ALA A 715 -1.32 1.15 13.73
N SER A 716 -0.11 1.65 13.42
CA SER A 716 0.10 3.03 13.02
C SER A 716 -0.48 3.30 11.63
N GLU A 717 -0.72 4.57 11.33
CA GLU A 717 -1.27 4.98 10.04
C GLU A 717 -0.35 4.60 8.87
N GLU A 718 0.97 4.70 9.04
CA GLU A 718 1.95 4.33 8.00
C GLU A 718 1.89 2.85 7.63
N ILE A 719 1.75 1.98 8.63
CA ILE A 719 1.62 0.54 8.44
C ILE A 719 0.32 0.21 7.68
N ILE A 720 -0.78 0.87 8.04
CA ILE A 720 -2.07 0.70 7.37
C ILE A 720 -2.02 1.23 5.94
N ASP A 721 -1.39 2.39 5.73
CA ASP A 721 -1.22 2.99 4.40
C ASP A 721 -0.40 2.03 3.51
N LYS A 722 0.75 1.52 3.96
CA LYS A 722 1.57 0.53 3.21
C LYS A 722 0.79 -0.71 2.81
N ALA A 723 -0.01 -1.28 3.71
CA ALA A 723 -0.85 -2.44 3.38
C ALA A 723 -1.92 -2.11 2.32
N LEU A 724 -2.54 -0.93 2.41
CA LEU A 724 -3.57 -0.49 1.46
C LEU A 724 -3.00 -0.02 0.11
N GLU A 725 -1.71 0.31 0.03
CA GLU A 725 -1.04 0.60 -1.24
C GLU A 725 -1.08 -0.60 -2.19
N LEU A 726 -1.05 -1.83 -1.68
CA LEU A 726 -1.23 -3.03 -2.50
C LEU A 726 -2.60 -3.04 -3.20
N LEU A 727 -3.63 -2.50 -2.53
CA LEU A 727 -4.97 -2.41 -3.07
C LEU A 727 -5.08 -1.31 -4.12
N TRP A 728 -4.69 -0.07 -3.80
CA TRP A 728 -5.04 1.11 -4.60
C TRP A 728 -3.86 1.99 -5.03
N GLY A 729 -2.64 1.64 -4.67
CA GLY A 729 -1.40 2.36 -4.94
C GLY A 729 -1.18 3.58 -4.03
N SER A 730 0.06 4.05 -3.92
CA SER A 730 0.43 5.19 -3.08
C SER A 730 -0.24 6.50 -3.56
N ARG A 731 -0.12 6.79 -4.87
CA ARG A 731 -0.62 8.03 -5.49
C ARG A 731 -1.67 7.76 -6.58
N ARG A 732 -2.58 8.71 -6.80
CA ARG A 732 -3.65 8.57 -7.82
C ARG A 732 -3.16 8.58 -9.26
N ARG A 733 -2.08 9.32 -9.54
CA ARG A 733 -1.48 9.50 -10.87
C ARG A 733 0.04 9.50 -10.70
N LYS A 734 0.77 9.29 -11.79
CA LYS A 734 2.23 9.48 -11.80
C LYS A 734 2.56 10.97 -11.56
N GLY A 735 3.67 11.24 -10.87
CA GLY A 735 4.17 12.58 -10.54
C GLY A 735 3.89 13.04 -9.10
N ASP A 736 4.81 13.82 -8.54
CA ASP A 736 4.87 14.11 -7.09
C ASP A 736 3.76 15.01 -6.57
N LYS A 737 3.12 15.77 -7.47
CA LYS A 737 1.95 16.62 -7.15
C LYS A 737 0.65 15.82 -6.99
N ALA A 738 0.63 14.53 -7.33
CA ALA A 738 -0.56 13.69 -7.22
C ALA A 738 -0.88 13.34 -5.76
N LYS A 739 -2.14 13.56 -5.34
CA LYS A 739 -2.60 13.22 -3.98
C LYS A 739 -2.46 11.72 -3.70
N TYR A 740 -2.05 11.39 -2.47
CA TYR A 740 -2.11 10.04 -1.92
C TYR A 740 -3.53 9.46 -2.01
N VAL A 741 -3.64 8.19 -2.38
CA VAL A 741 -4.94 7.56 -2.61
C VAL A 741 -5.73 7.44 -1.31
N SER A 742 -5.11 7.03 -0.21
CA SER A 742 -5.79 6.92 1.10
C SER A 742 -6.37 8.25 1.57
N ARG A 743 -5.60 9.35 1.45
CA ARG A 743 -6.07 10.72 1.70
C ARG A 743 -7.21 11.11 0.77
N TRP A 744 -7.14 10.72 -0.50
CA TRP A 744 -8.20 11.00 -1.46
C TRP A 744 -9.48 10.25 -1.12
N VAL A 745 -9.43 8.94 -0.83
CA VAL A 745 -10.61 8.14 -0.48
C VAL A 745 -11.30 8.74 0.75
N HIS A 746 -10.55 8.99 1.82
CA HIS A 746 -11.09 9.63 3.02
C HIS A 746 -11.74 10.98 2.71
N ALA A 747 -11.02 11.89 2.03
CA ALA A 747 -11.54 13.23 1.72
C ALA A 747 -12.77 13.23 0.80
N ARG A 748 -12.93 12.22 -0.08
CA ARG A 748 -14.09 12.10 -0.97
C ARG A 748 -15.31 11.47 -0.34
N LEU A 749 -15.11 10.73 0.74
CA LEU A 749 -16.18 10.11 1.52
C LEU A 749 -16.48 10.89 2.81
N THR A 750 -15.93 12.10 2.93
CA THR A 750 -16.19 13.05 4.01
C THR A 750 -17.02 14.21 3.47
N ASP A 751 -18.05 14.59 4.22
CA ASP A 751 -18.90 15.73 3.87
C ASP A 751 -18.28 17.08 4.28
N SER A 752 -19.03 18.17 4.13
CA SER A 752 -18.56 19.52 4.47
C SER A 752 -18.49 19.80 5.97
N SER A 753 -19.17 19.01 6.81
CA SER A 753 -19.10 19.14 8.28
C SER A 753 -17.98 18.28 8.89
N GLY A 754 -17.28 17.49 8.08
CA GLY A 754 -16.20 16.61 8.53
C GLY A 754 -16.67 15.21 8.90
N THR A 755 -17.92 14.83 8.60
CA THR A 755 -18.43 13.49 8.84
C THR A 755 -18.04 12.55 7.71
N THR A 756 -17.37 11.45 8.04
CA THR A 756 -17.00 10.38 7.09
C THR A 756 -17.95 9.19 7.21
N PHE A 757 -18.32 8.59 6.07
CA PHE A 757 -19.35 7.55 6.00
C PHE A 757 -18.78 6.16 5.68
N PRO A 758 -18.64 5.26 6.67
CA PRO A 758 -18.22 3.86 6.50
C PRO A 758 -18.97 3.09 5.43
N ARG A 759 -20.29 3.27 5.34
CA ARG A 759 -21.11 2.55 4.36
C ARG A 759 -20.72 2.91 2.93
N SER A 760 -20.44 4.19 2.68
CA SER A 760 -20.01 4.69 1.38
C SER A 760 -18.64 4.13 0.96
N LEU A 761 -17.78 3.75 1.92
CA LEU A 761 -16.52 3.07 1.63
C LEU A 761 -16.75 1.68 1.02
N SER A 762 -17.62 0.87 1.63
CA SER A 762 -17.93 -0.48 1.13
C SER A 762 -18.48 -0.42 -0.30
N ILE A 763 -19.39 0.53 -0.57
CA ILE A 763 -19.96 0.75 -1.91
C ILE A 763 -18.89 1.21 -2.91
N LEU A 764 -18.00 2.12 -2.48
CA LEU A 764 -16.90 2.58 -3.34
C LEU A 764 -15.99 1.42 -3.74
N LEU A 765 -15.59 0.59 -2.78
CA LEU A 765 -14.69 -0.54 -3.03
C LEU A 765 -15.37 -1.64 -3.86
N ALA A 766 -16.62 -1.97 -3.57
CA ALA A 766 -17.42 -2.90 -4.37
C ALA A 766 -17.58 -2.41 -5.82
N GLY A 767 -17.94 -1.14 -5.99
CA GLY A 767 -18.07 -0.51 -7.30
C GLY A 767 -16.76 -0.47 -8.09
N ALA A 768 -15.63 -0.24 -7.39
CA ALA A 768 -14.30 -0.28 -7.98
C ALA A 768 -13.91 -1.69 -8.40
N LYS A 769 -14.16 -2.72 -7.58
CA LYS A 769 -13.94 -4.12 -7.93
C LYS A 769 -14.72 -4.52 -9.18
N GLU A 770 -16.01 -4.25 -9.22
CA GLU A 770 -16.86 -4.57 -10.38
C GLU A 770 -16.33 -3.95 -11.67
N GLN A 771 -15.92 -2.68 -11.60
CA GLN A 771 -15.32 -1.98 -12.74
C GLN A 771 -13.98 -2.59 -13.15
N GLU A 772 -13.16 -2.98 -12.18
CA GLU A 772 -11.85 -3.58 -12.43
C GLU A 772 -12.01 -4.94 -13.12
N LEU A 773 -12.92 -5.80 -12.65
CA LEU A 773 -13.28 -7.08 -13.28
C LEU A 773 -13.78 -6.88 -14.72
N GLY A 774 -14.47 -5.76 -15.00
CA GLY A 774 -14.87 -5.39 -16.36
C GLY A 774 -13.71 -5.12 -17.34
N TYR A 775 -12.46 -5.08 -16.86
CA TYR A 775 -11.26 -4.98 -17.70
C TYR A 775 -10.63 -6.34 -18.01
N GLN A 776 -11.05 -7.42 -17.35
CA GLN A 776 -10.53 -8.76 -17.60
C GLN A 776 -10.71 -9.15 -19.07
N GLY A 777 -9.65 -9.65 -19.71
CA GLY A 777 -9.65 -10.04 -21.12
C GLY A 777 -9.57 -8.91 -22.16
N LYS A 778 -9.48 -7.63 -21.75
CA LYS A 778 -9.32 -6.50 -22.69
C LYS A 778 -7.84 -6.17 -22.93
N SER A 779 -7.32 -6.53 -24.10
CA SER A 779 -5.92 -6.29 -24.49
C SER A 779 -5.55 -4.80 -24.66
N SER A 780 -6.53 -3.91 -24.85
CA SER A 780 -6.29 -2.47 -25.03
C SER A 780 -5.99 -1.70 -23.74
N ILE A 781 -6.06 -2.35 -22.57
CA ILE A 781 -5.91 -1.69 -21.26
C ILE A 781 -4.71 -2.30 -20.53
N GLN A 782 -3.64 -1.53 -20.39
CA GLN A 782 -2.42 -1.96 -19.72
C GLN A 782 -2.68 -2.29 -18.22
N THR A 783 -2.16 -3.42 -17.76
CA THR A 783 -2.20 -3.84 -16.35
C THR A 783 -1.32 -2.91 -15.51
N PRO A 784 -1.81 -2.40 -14.37
CA PRO A 784 -1.01 -1.57 -13.50
C PRO A 784 -0.01 -2.45 -12.72
N THR A 785 1.18 -1.91 -12.48
CA THR A 785 2.28 -2.62 -11.82
C THR A 785 2.23 -2.52 -10.30
N ASP A 786 1.51 -1.55 -9.74
CA ASP A 786 1.64 -1.11 -8.34
C ASP A 786 0.40 -1.32 -7.47
N ARG A 787 -0.76 -1.66 -8.07
CA ARG A 787 -2.06 -1.73 -7.40
C ARG A 787 -3.04 -2.73 -8.00
N LEU A 788 -3.98 -3.23 -7.21
CA LEU A 788 -5.09 -4.08 -7.68
C LEU A 788 -6.27 -3.29 -8.27
N LEU A 789 -6.62 -2.13 -7.70
CA LEU A 789 -7.73 -1.29 -8.12
C LEU A 789 -7.19 0.02 -8.71
N ARG A 790 -7.51 0.27 -9.99
CA ARG A 790 -7.05 1.49 -10.67
C ARG A 790 -7.78 2.74 -10.18
N SER A 791 -7.13 3.89 -10.31
CA SER A 791 -7.73 5.20 -10.00
C SER A 791 -9.03 5.48 -10.74
N LYS A 792 -9.22 4.91 -11.94
CA LYS A 792 -10.46 5.04 -12.71
C LYS A 792 -11.59 4.19 -12.12
N SER A 793 -11.27 2.98 -11.68
CA SER A 793 -12.19 2.08 -10.98
C SER A 793 -12.67 2.69 -9.67
N LEU A 794 -11.76 3.28 -8.88
CA LEU A 794 -12.10 4.01 -7.66
C LEU A 794 -12.99 5.25 -7.93
N GLU A 795 -12.80 5.93 -9.07
CA GLU A 795 -13.67 7.06 -9.45
C GLU A 795 -15.10 6.59 -9.78
N ILE A 796 -15.23 5.44 -10.45
CA ILE A 796 -16.54 4.83 -10.75
C ILE A 796 -17.19 4.30 -9.47
N GLY A 797 -16.41 3.69 -8.57
CA GLY A 797 -16.85 3.35 -7.22
C GLY A 797 -17.36 4.56 -6.44
N LEU A 798 -16.64 5.68 -6.50
CA LEU A 798 -17.06 6.93 -5.87
C LEU A 798 -18.37 7.46 -6.45
N GLN A 799 -18.62 7.31 -7.76
CA GLN A 799 -19.90 7.69 -8.35
C GLN A 799 -21.07 6.86 -7.78
N LYS A 800 -20.88 5.54 -7.63
CA LYS A 800 -21.88 4.66 -7.00
C LYS A 800 -22.13 5.03 -5.55
N ALA A 801 -21.06 5.22 -4.77
CA ALA A 801 -21.14 5.64 -3.37
C ALA A 801 -21.83 7.01 -3.21
N SER A 802 -21.52 7.95 -4.10
CA SER A 802 -22.11 9.29 -4.14
C SER A 802 -23.60 9.23 -4.46
N LYS A 803 -24.02 8.41 -5.43
CA LYS A 803 -25.43 8.18 -5.75
C LYS A 803 -26.21 7.65 -4.55
N GLN A 804 -25.72 6.58 -3.91
CA GLN A 804 -26.36 6.04 -2.71
C GLN A 804 -26.48 7.10 -1.60
N ARG A 805 -25.45 7.92 -1.39
CA ARG A 805 -25.45 8.95 -0.36
C ARG A 805 -26.43 10.09 -0.67
N CYS A 806 -26.63 10.42 -1.95
CA CYS A 806 -27.64 11.37 -2.41
C CYS A 806 -29.07 10.82 -2.25
N ASP A 807 -29.27 9.51 -2.43
CA ASP A 807 -30.56 8.88 -2.16
C ASP A 807 -30.84 8.89 -0.64
N GLU A 808 -29.85 8.53 0.18
CA GLU A 808 -29.97 8.56 1.65
C GLU A 808 -30.26 9.96 2.20
N ILE A 809 -29.64 11.02 1.65
CA ILE A 809 -29.92 12.38 2.12
C ILE A 809 -31.29 12.90 1.68
N LYS A 810 -31.81 12.44 0.53
CA LYS A 810 -33.20 12.71 0.12
C LYS A 810 -34.20 12.01 1.04
N GLU A 811 -33.92 10.79 1.46
CA GLU A 811 -34.71 10.09 2.48
C GLU A 811 -34.65 10.80 3.84
N GLU A 812 -33.47 11.29 4.25
CA GLU A 812 -33.32 12.01 5.53
C GLU A 812 -34.09 13.34 5.56
N TYR A 813 -34.16 14.04 4.42
CA TYR A 813 -34.81 15.35 4.28
C TYR A 813 -35.76 15.39 3.07
N PRO A 814 -36.93 14.71 3.13
CA PRO A 814 -37.84 14.63 1.98
C PRO A 814 -38.32 15.99 1.46
N HIS A 815 -38.49 16.97 2.35
CA HIS A 815 -38.87 18.34 2.03
C HIS A 815 -37.82 19.10 1.18
N LEU A 816 -36.55 18.66 1.19
CA LEU A 816 -35.47 19.24 0.39
C LEU A 816 -35.28 18.58 -0.98
N THR A 817 -36.05 17.53 -1.31
CA THR A 817 -35.86 16.76 -2.56
C THR A 817 -35.90 17.66 -3.80
N ARG A 818 -36.84 18.61 -3.86
CA ARG A 818 -36.94 19.58 -4.98
C ARG A 818 -35.67 20.45 -5.12
N PHE A 819 -35.08 20.86 -4.00
CA PHE A 819 -33.82 21.59 -4.01
C PHE A 819 -32.67 20.71 -4.48
N PHE A 820 -32.55 19.49 -3.96
CA PHE A 820 -31.50 18.57 -4.38
C PHE A 820 -31.57 18.23 -5.88
N ASP A 821 -32.77 18.06 -6.43
CA ASP A 821 -32.95 17.85 -7.88
C ASP A 821 -32.54 19.08 -8.71
N SER A 822 -32.70 20.29 -8.16
CA SER A 822 -32.28 21.54 -8.82
C SER A 822 -30.76 21.71 -8.93
N LEU A 823 -29.97 20.94 -8.15
CA LEU A 823 -28.50 20.96 -8.23
C LEU A 823 -27.94 20.29 -9.49
N LYS A 824 -28.75 19.50 -10.19
CA LYS A 824 -28.34 18.82 -11.42
C LYS A 824 -27.83 19.82 -12.46
N GLN A 825 -26.67 19.51 -13.05
CA GLN A 825 -25.95 20.36 -14.00
C GLN A 825 -25.47 21.72 -13.45
N GLN A 826 -25.59 21.97 -12.14
CA GLN A 826 -25.02 23.17 -11.50
C GLN A 826 -23.55 22.96 -11.16
N SER A 827 -22.82 24.06 -10.99
CA SER A 827 -21.43 24.03 -10.52
C SER A 827 -21.35 23.50 -9.08
N ALA A 828 -20.38 22.63 -8.79
CA ALA A 828 -20.10 22.22 -7.39
C ALA A 828 -19.58 23.37 -6.51
N PHE A 829 -19.20 24.50 -7.11
CA PHE A 829 -18.86 25.75 -6.43
C PHE A 829 -19.88 26.81 -6.85
N LEU A 830 -20.81 27.12 -5.94
CA LEU A 830 -21.91 28.04 -6.16
C LEU A 830 -21.59 29.41 -5.57
N ALA A 831 -21.77 30.48 -6.34
CA ALA A 831 -21.80 31.84 -5.79
C ALA A 831 -23.03 32.02 -4.87
N LYS A 832 -23.01 33.05 -4.01
CA LYS A 832 -24.13 33.30 -3.09
C LYS A 832 -25.43 33.57 -3.86
N GLU A 833 -25.33 34.30 -4.96
CA GLU A 833 -26.43 34.65 -5.85
C GLU A 833 -27.00 33.41 -6.58
N GLU A 834 -26.13 32.49 -7.00
CA GLU A 834 -26.54 31.23 -7.63
C GLU A 834 -27.30 30.33 -6.66
N LEU A 835 -26.80 30.20 -5.42
CA LEU A 835 -27.49 29.44 -4.37
C LEU A 835 -28.82 30.09 -3.99
N SER A 836 -28.88 31.43 -3.91
CA SER A 836 -30.13 32.18 -3.65
C SER A 836 -31.17 31.92 -4.74
N THR A 837 -30.75 31.93 -6.01
CA THR A 837 -31.64 31.66 -7.15
C THR A 837 -32.20 30.24 -7.12
N LEU A 838 -31.37 29.26 -6.73
CA LEU A 838 -31.82 27.86 -6.57
C LEU A 838 -32.79 27.72 -5.39
N TRP A 839 -32.50 28.38 -4.27
CA TRP A 839 -33.37 28.42 -3.09
C TRP A 839 -34.74 29.04 -3.42
N GLU A 840 -34.78 30.20 -4.10
CA GLU A 840 -36.04 30.85 -4.51
C GLU A 840 -36.94 29.92 -5.34
N LYS A 841 -36.35 29.14 -6.25
CA LYS A 841 -37.11 28.25 -7.15
C LYS A 841 -37.61 26.96 -6.50
N SER A 842 -37.01 26.54 -5.38
CA SER A 842 -37.19 25.16 -4.89
C SER A 842 -37.48 25.03 -3.40
N ALA A 843 -37.06 25.99 -2.59
CA ALA A 843 -37.04 25.92 -1.13
C ALA A 843 -37.50 27.21 -0.42
N GLN A 844 -37.98 28.23 -1.14
CA GLN A 844 -38.41 29.50 -0.56
C GLN A 844 -39.48 29.35 0.54
N ASN A 845 -40.35 28.35 0.40
CA ASN A 845 -41.43 28.09 1.37
C ASN A 845 -40.95 27.37 2.65
N ILE A 846 -39.65 27.07 2.78
CA ILE A 846 -39.10 26.23 3.87
C ILE A 846 -38.54 27.11 4.99
N ALA A 847 -37.64 28.03 4.65
CA ALA A 847 -36.97 28.94 5.59
C ALA A 847 -36.35 30.10 4.81
N GLU A 848 -36.02 31.19 5.50
CA GLU A 848 -35.26 32.31 4.94
C GLU A 848 -33.88 31.84 4.43
N PHE A 849 -33.34 32.55 3.43
CA PHE A 849 -32.12 32.10 2.72
C PHE A 849 -30.93 31.81 3.65
N GLU A 850 -30.65 32.70 4.61
CA GLU A 850 -29.51 32.54 5.52
C GLU A 850 -29.69 31.34 6.47
N GLU A 851 -30.92 31.11 6.95
CA GLU A 851 -31.25 29.94 7.77
C GLU A 851 -31.14 28.65 6.95
N PHE A 852 -31.59 28.69 5.70
CA PHE A 852 -31.49 27.58 4.77
C PHE A 852 -30.03 27.23 4.45
N ALA A 853 -29.19 28.23 4.13
CA ALA A 853 -27.77 28.03 3.87
C ALA A 853 -27.03 27.50 5.11
N SER A 854 -27.34 28.05 6.29
CA SER A 854 -26.83 27.55 7.57
C SER A 854 -27.23 26.09 7.81
N PHE A 855 -28.48 25.74 7.54
CA PHE A 855 -28.97 24.37 7.68
C PHE A 855 -28.27 23.41 6.71
N LEU A 856 -28.11 23.77 5.43
CA LEU A 856 -27.35 22.95 4.47
C LEU A 856 -25.88 22.74 4.89
N ASN A 857 -25.29 23.72 5.57
CA ASN A 857 -23.94 23.60 6.14
C ASN A 857 -23.92 22.70 7.38
N GLU A 858 -24.91 22.81 8.27
CA GLU A 858 -25.09 21.92 9.43
C GLU A 858 -25.26 20.46 9.00
N ILE A 859 -26.07 20.22 7.95
CA ILE A 859 -26.22 18.90 7.34
C ILE A 859 -25.10 18.59 6.33
N GLY A 860 -23.96 19.27 6.40
CA GLY A 860 -22.72 18.92 5.69
C GLY A 860 -22.81 18.90 4.16
N VAL A 861 -23.88 19.42 3.54
CA VAL A 861 -24.03 19.42 2.07
C VAL A 861 -23.12 20.48 1.46
N ILE A 862 -23.11 21.68 2.05
CA ILE A 862 -22.33 22.82 1.57
C ILE A 862 -21.36 23.32 2.65
N ALA A 863 -20.30 24.01 2.24
CA ALA A 863 -19.48 24.82 3.14
C ALA A 863 -19.08 26.12 2.45
N TRP A 864 -19.10 27.23 3.20
CA TRP A 864 -18.58 28.50 2.70
C TRP A 864 -17.06 28.48 2.61
N ARG A 865 -16.51 28.87 1.46
CA ARG A 865 -15.06 28.99 1.22
C ARG A 865 -14.67 30.45 1.15
N GLU A 866 -14.08 30.98 2.22
CA GLU A 866 -13.73 32.41 2.32
C GLU A 866 -12.81 32.87 1.17
N ARG A 867 -11.80 32.08 0.81
CA ARG A 867 -10.84 32.42 -0.26
C ARG A 867 -11.51 32.54 -1.63
N GLU A 868 -12.50 31.70 -1.89
CA GLU A 868 -13.17 31.60 -3.20
C GLU A 868 -14.48 32.42 -3.23
N LYS A 869 -14.95 32.90 -2.07
CA LYS A 869 -16.25 33.56 -1.86
C LYS A 869 -17.43 32.77 -2.45
N ARG A 870 -17.39 31.44 -2.30
CA ARG A 870 -18.38 30.51 -2.86
C ARG A 870 -18.75 29.43 -1.85
N TYR A 871 -19.95 28.89 -2.00
CA TYR A 871 -20.38 27.66 -1.35
C TYR A 871 -19.85 26.46 -2.15
N LYS A 872 -19.06 25.62 -1.49
CA LYS A 872 -18.61 24.34 -2.05
C LYS A 872 -19.56 23.24 -1.61
N VAL A 873 -20.13 22.50 -2.56
CA VAL A 873 -20.85 21.24 -2.28
C VAL A 873 -19.83 20.14 -1.95
N ALA A 874 -20.09 19.36 -0.91
CA ALA A 874 -19.19 18.31 -0.47
C ALA A 874 -18.99 17.26 -1.58
N ASP A 875 -17.76 16.78 -1.72
CA ASP A 875 -17.35 15.91 -2.83
C ASP A 875 -18.16 14.60 -2.91
N ILE A 876 -18.68 14.12 -1.78
CA ILE A 876 -19.51 12.91 -1.67
C ILE A 876 -20.90 13.08 -2.32
N TYR A 877 -21.40 14.31 -2.53
CA TYR A 877 -22.72 14.56 -3.14
C TYR A 877 -22.64 14.97 -4.62
N VAL A 878 -21.46 15.40 -5.08
CA VAL A 878 -21.28 16.01 -6.42
C VAL A 878 -21.70 15.06 -7.55
N TYR A 879 -21.28 13.80 -7.51
CA TYR A 879 -21.59 12.85 -8.59
C TYR A 879 -23.05 12.36 -8.51
N GLY A 880 -23.56 12.10 -7.31
CA GLY A 880 -24.93 11.61 -7.09
C GLY A 880 -26.01 12.64 -7.43
N PHE A 881 -25.74 13.92 -7.22
CA PHE A 881 -26.61 15.01 -7.71
C PHE A 881 -26.30 15.47 -9.14
N GLU A 882 -25.40 14.78 -9.86
CA GLU A 882 -25.03 15.10 -11.24
C GLU A 882 -24.56 16.56 -11.45
N MET A 883 -23.78 17.07 -10.48
CA MET A 883 -23.22 18.42 -10.54
C MET A 883 -21.95 18.48 -11.41
N ILE A 884 -21.68 19.64 -12.01
CA ILE A 884 -20.49 19.89 -12.82
C ILE A 884 -19.32 20.25 -11.91
N LYS A 885 -18.29 19.43 -11.94
CA LYS A 885 -17.02 19.72 -11.28
C LYS A 885 -16.07 20.43 -12.23
N LYS A 886 -16.16 21.76 -12.32
CA LYS A 886 -15.07 22.55 -12.93
C LYS A 886 -13.90 22.56 -11.93
N GLY A 887 -12.71 22.19 -12.39
CA GLY A 887 -11.50 22.38 -11.58
C GLY A 887 -11.41 23.87 -11.23
N ALA A 888 -11.18 24.19 -9.96
CA ALA A 888 -10.69 25.51 -9.62
C ALA A 888 -9.40 25.70 -10.42
N VAL A 889 -9.44 26.63 -11.37
CA VAL A 889 -8.25 27.11 -12.08
C VAL A 889 -7.38 27.86 -11.09
#